data_AF-A0A8X6P5I3-F1
#
_entry.id   AF-A0A8X6P5I3-F1
#
_cell.length_a   1.000
_cell.length_b   1.000
_cell.length_c   1.000
_cell.angle_alpha   90.00
_cell.angle_beta   90.00
_cell.angle_gamma   90.00
#
_symmetry.space_group_name_H-M   'P 1'
#
loop_
_entity.id
_entity.type
_entity.pdbx_description
1 polymer ?
#
loop_
_entity_poly.entity_id
_entity_poly.type
_entity_poly.pdbx_seq_one_letter_code
_entity_poly.pdbx_strand_id
1 'polypeptide(L)'
;MNRLSEEIERSVKIFVHGLELFLDDPQNHNISLAPHLNCTANSDIKWSKGEHFFKYLRMVSIKEKFGRADLEFNPDGTLKYVELEVMNLNNMGFWEKIGIWTEDGLDIKDIVWPGGSPVPPPGVPEKFNMKITFMEEPPYVNLVPPDNETGECETNRAVRCRVAPRSAIEGTNLTLAMRNSNYFMCCSGFCIDLLQKFANDLRFSYDLYRVEDGVWGVFENNTWNGLVKEILDGNADMVVTSIKINSERQKAVDFTVPFMETGIAIVVAKKTGIISPKAFLEPFDTTSWLMILLVSIQVAALAIFFFEWLSPSGYDMKMLPPREHRFSLFRTYWLVWAILFGAAVNVDCPRGYTARFMSNVWAMFAVVFLAIYTANLAAFMITREEFYDLTGIEDERLYNPRKSIPPFRYGTIPHGNTEAVLRVNKPELYRYMKAFKKKTVLEGIRAVKKAELDAFVYDATVLEYLVGQDNECRLLTVGSWYAMTGYGFAMPKESKYLHVFNKKMIEYRENGDIERLQRFWLQGVCKPQNQKRNASNPLDINQFMSAFLLLGCGVLLTLLLLGLEHIYFLYIRKHLAKKDNGGCFTLLSLSMGKSLSFRGAVYEAQDLIKHHRCKDPVCDTQLWKVKHELDMARIRIRKLENFILTLQNASATSAVNQTRDLTKNHVITNEPIKNPLALMSREPTIQTYTEIAEIETVL
;
A
#
# COMPACT_ATOMS: atom_id res chain seq x y z
N MET A 1 -68.86 -54.11 -20.78
CA MET A 1 -68.76 -55.45 -21.39
C MET A 1 -68.58 -55.39 -22.91
N ASN A 2 -69.23 -54.47 -23.64
CA ASN A 2 -69.17 -54.43 -25.11
C ASN A 2 -67.77 -54.20 -25.72
N ARG A 3 -66.90 -53.38 -25.09
CA ARG A 3 -65.54 -53.10 -25.63
C ARG A 3 -64.63 -54.33 -25.63
N LEU A 4 -64.69 -55.16 -24.58
CA LEU A 4 -63.86 -56.37 -24.51
C LEU A 4 -64.28 -57.39 -25.59
N SER A 5 -65.59 -57.57 -25.81
CA SER A 5 -66.07 -58.46 -26.87
C SER A 5 -65.68 -57.97 -28.27
N GLU A 6 -65.71 -56.66 -28.50
CA GLU A 6 -65.27 -56.07 -29.78
C GLU A 6 -63.77 -56.28 -30.02
N GLU A 7 -62.94 -56.07 -29.00
CA GLU A 7 -61.48 -56.28 -29.12
C GLU A 7 -61.11 -57.75 -29.28
N ILE A 8 -61.88 -58.68 -28.68
CA ILE A 8 -61.72 -60.12 -28.91
C ILE A 8 -62.05 -60.46 -30.37
N GLU A 9 -63.15 -59.91 -30.92
CA GLU A 9 -63.53 -60.13 -32.31
C GLU A 9 -62.43 -59.63 -33.27
N ARG A 10 -61.89 -58.42 -33.03
CA ARG A 10 -60.77 -57.86 -33.78
C ARG A 10 -59.53 -58.74 -33.72
N SER A 11 -59.16 -59.16 -32.51
CA SER A 11 -58.00 -60.02 -32.30
C SER A 11 -58.11 -61.35 -33.06
N VAL A 12 -59.30 -61.94 -33.08
CA VAL A 12 -59.57 -63.18 -33.84
C VAL A 12 -59.48 -62.92 -35.35
N LYS A 13 -60.02 -61.80 -35.85
CA LYS A 13 -59.90 -61.42 -37.28
C LYS A 13 -58.45 -61.24 -37.71
N ILE A 14 -57.65 -60.54 -36.90
CA ILE A 14 -56.21 -60.35 -37.15
C ILE A 14 -55.49 -61.71 -37.20
N PHE A 15 -55.80 -62.59 -36.26
CA PHE A 15 -55.21 -63.93 -36.21
C PHE A 15 -55.56 -64.79 -37.43
N VAL A 16 -56.83 -64.79 -37.84
CA VAL A 16 -57.29 -65.56 -39.01
C VAL A 16 -56.66 -65.03 -40.30
N HIS A 17 -56.66 -63.71 -40.54
CA HIS A 17 -56.02 -63.14 -41.71
C HIS A 17 -54.49 -63.34 -41.71
N GLY A 18 -53.84 -63.30 -40.55
CA GLY A 18 -52.42 -63.64 -40.44
C GLY A 18 -52.14 -65.10 -40.76
N LEU A 19 -53.07 -66.01 -40.41
CA LEU A 19 -53.00 -67.42 -40.77
C LEU A 19 -53.22 -67.65 -42.27
N GLU A 20 -54.18 -66.95 -42.88
CA GLU A 20 -54.39 -66.96 -44.34
C GLU A 20 -53.13 -66.51 -45.08
N LEU A 21 -52.55 -65.36 -44.70
CA LEU A 21 -51.30 -64.86 -45.28
C LEU A 21 -50.13 -65.83 -45.12
N PHE A 22 -50.08 -66.57 -44.00
CA PHE A 22 -49.06 -67.58 -43.77
C PHE A 22 -49.25 -68.81 -44.66
N LEU A 23 -50.50 -69.26 -44.86
CA LEU A 23 -50.84 -70.45 -45.65
C LEU A 23 -50.77 -70.20 -47.16
N ASP A 24 -51.10 -68.99 -47.62
CA ASP A 24 -51.05 -68.60 -49.03
C ASP A 24 -49.61 -68.45 -49.57
N ASP A 25 -48.62 -68.30 -48.67
CA ASP A 25 -47.21 -68.23 -49.07
C ASP A 25 -46.68 -69.64 -49.41
N PRO A 26 -46.28 -69.90 -50.68
CA PRO A 26 -45.84 -71.22 -51.12
C PRO A 26 -44.58 -71.71 -50.39
N GLN A 27 -43.81 -70.84 -49.73
CA GLN A 27 -42.65 -71.25 -48.93
C GLN A 27 -43.04 -71.94 -47.60
N ASN A 28 -44.27 -71.75 -47.13
CA ASN A 28 -44.73 -72.20 -45.82
C ASN A 28 -45.54 -73.52 -45.85
N HIS A 29 -45.84 -74.08 -47.02
CA HIS A 29 -46.67 -75.29 -47.17
C HIS A 29 -46.16 -76.51 -46.35
N ASN A 30 -44.85 -76.59 -46.07
CA ASN A 30 -44.23 -77.68 -45.29
C ASN A 30 -43.98 -77.32 -43.81
N ILE A 31 -44.40 -76.14 -43.35
CA ILE A 31 -44.11 -75.65 -42.00
C ILE A 31 -45.33 -75.83 -41.09
N SER A 32 -45.26 -76.78 -40.16
CA SER A 32 -46.27 -76.90 -39.09
C SER A 32 -46.07 -75.83 -38.00
N LEU A 33 -47.16 -75.13 -37.67
CA LEU A 33 -47.25 -74.14 -36.59
C LEU A 33 -47.45 -74.75 -35.20
N ALA A 34 -47.57 -76.08 -35.06
CA ALA A 34 -47.74 -76.72 -33.75
C ALA A 34 -46.49 -76.52 -32.87
N PRO A 35 -46.59 -75.85 -31.71
CA PRO A 35 -45.48 -75.74 -30.79
C PRO A 35 -45.34 -77.06 -30.00
N HIS A 36 -44.32 -77.86 -30.31
CA HIS A 36 -43.96 -79.04 -29.51
C HIS A 36 -43.17 -78.62 -28.25
N LEU A 37 -43.77 -77.79 -27.41
CA LEU A 37 -43.15 -77.21 -26.21
C LEU A 37 -43.79 -77.80 -24.95
N ASN A 38 -42.97 -78.31 -24.03
CA ASN A 38 -43.40 -78.77 -22.72
C ASN A 38 -42.77 -77.87 -21.64
N CYS A 39 -43.59 -77.35 -20.72
CA CYS A 39 -43.15 -76.45 -19.64
C CYS A 39 -42.28 -77.11 -18.55
N THR A 40 -41.96 -78.40 -18.69
CA THR A 40 -41.19 -79.20 -17.71
C THR A 40 -39.70 -79.35 -18.05
N ALA A 41 -39.26 -78.81 -19.19
CA ALA A 41 -37.86 -78.88 -19.62
C ALA A 41 -37.03 -77.72 -19.04
N ASN A 42 -35.91 -78.03 -18.40
CA ASN A 42 -34.98 -77.08 -17.74
C ASN A 42 -34.13 -76.22 -18.71
N SER A 43 -34.54 -76.08 -19.96
CA SER A 43 -33.84 -75.27 -20.97
C SER A 43 -34.77 -74.22 -21.55
N ASP A 44 -34.23 -73.08 -21.94
CA ASP A 44 -34.94 -72.03 -22.68
C ASP A 44 -35.35 -72.53 -24.08
N ILE A 45 -36.44 -73.31 -24.17
CA ILE A 45 -36.95 -73.80 -25.45
C ILE A 45 -37.74 -72.66 -26.12
N LYS A 46 -37.10 -71.98 -27.08
CA LYS A 46 -37.73 -70.93 -27.89
C LYS A 46 -38.47 -71.53 -29.10
N TRP A 47 -39.71 -71.07 -29.34
CA TRP A 47 -40.44 -71.41 -30.56
C TRP A 47 -39.89 -70.64 -31.77
N SER A 48 -38.88 -71.19 -32.43
CA SER A 48 -38.23 -70.55 -33.59
C SER A 48 -39.18 -70.25 -34.74
N LYS A 49 -40.18 -71.11 -34.97
CA LYS A 49 -41.22 -70.91 -35.98
C LYS A 49 -42.24 -69.83 -35.60
N GLY A 50 -42.35 -69.51 -34.31
CA GLY A 50 -43.26 -68.47 -33.81
C GLY A 50 -42.86 -67.08 -34.29
N GLU A 51 -41.56 -66.79 -34.35
CA GLU A 51 -41.06 -65.50 -34.86
C GLU A 51 -41.35 -65.33 -36.35
N HIS A 52 -41.28 -66.42 -37.11
CA HIS A 52 -41.64 -66.42 -38.54
C HIS A 52 -43.14 -66.16 -38.72
N PHE A 53 -44.00 -66.84 -37.96
CA PHE A 53 -45.45 -66.60 -38.00
C PHE A 53 -45.83 -65.18 -37.54
N PHE A 54 -45.16 -64.66 -36.51
CA PHE A 54 -45.36 -63.30 -36.01
C PHE A 54 -45.04 -62.23 -37.07
N LYS A 55 -44.17 -62.53 -38.05
CA LYS A 55 -43.95 -61.63 -39.20
C LYS A 55 -45.20 -61.48 -40.06
N TYR A 56 -45.95 -62.56 -40.29
CA TYR A 56 -47.19 -62.52 -41.07
C TYR A 56 -48.32 -61.83 -40.30
N LEU A 57 -48.40 -62.03 -38.98
CA LEU A 57 -49.34 -61.29 -38.13
C LEU A 57 -49.13 -59.76 -38.19
N ARG A 58 -47.87 -59.30 -38.32
CA ARG A 58 -47.55 -57.87 -38.50
C ARG A 58 -47.85 -57.34 -39.92
N MET A 59 -48.00 -58.21 -40.92
CA MET A 59 -48.27 -57.83 -42.31
C MET A 59 -49.77 -57.73 -42.61
N VAL A 60 -50.62 -58.09 -41.66
CA VAL A 60 -52.07 -58.00 -41.79
C VAL A 60 -52.48 -56.54 -41.94
N SER A 61 -53.22 -56.23 -43.02
CA SER A 61 -53.90 -54.96 -43.24
C SER A 61 -55.38 -55.27 -43.50
N ILE A 62 -56.24 -54.85 -42.57
CA ILE A 62 -57.70 -55.07 -42.65
C ILE A 62 -58.38 -53.71 -42.70
N LYS A 63 -59.16 -53.48 -43.76
CA LYS A 63 -60.02 -52.29 -43.87
C LYS A 63 -61.30 -52.50 -43.06
N GLU A 64 -61.48 -51.72 -41.99
CA GLU A 64 -62.73 -51.76 -41.23
C GLU A 64 -63.84 -50.99 -41.97
N LYS A 65 -65.09 -51.47 -41.86
CA LYS A 65 -66.26 -50.73 -42.32
C LYS A 65 -66.81 -49.91 -41.14
N PHE A 66 -67.30 -48.70 -41.43
CA PHE A 66 -67.85 -47.71 -40.48
C PHE A 66 -66.85 -46.84 -39.72
N GLY A 67 -66.18 -45.91 -40.41
CA GLY A 67 -65.56 -44.72 -39.81
C GLY A 67 -64.51 -44.98 -38.71
N ARG A 68 -63.96 -46.20 -38.65
CA ARG A 68 -62.91 -46.64 -37.74
C ARG A 68 -61.61 -46.78 -38.52
N ALA A 69 -60.48 -46.53 -37.87
CA ALA A 69 -59.16 -46.64 -38.50
C ALA A 69 -58.85 -48.07 -38.99
N ASP A 70 -58.08 -48.15 -40.08
CA ASP A 70 -57.61 -49.43 -40.62
C ASP A 70 -56.69 -50.16 -39.63
N LEU A 71 -56.82 -51.48 -39.55
CA LEU A 71 -55.99 -52.31 -38.67
C LEU A 71 -54.68 -52.63 -39.39
N GLU A 72 -53.65 -51.84 -39.09
CA GLU A 72 -52.27 -52.04 -39.55
C GLU A 72 -51.31 -52.04 -38.37
N PHE A 73 -50.17 -52.71 -38.52
CA PHE A 73 -49.15 -52.82 -37.47
C PHE A 73 -47.84 -52.14 -37.86
N ASN A 74 -47.21 -51.52 -36.86
CA ASN A 74 -45.84 -51.04 -36.93
C ASN A 74 -44.84 -52.20 -36.86
N PRO A 75 -43.55 -51.98 -37.20
CA PRO A 75 -42.52 -53.01 -37.11
C PRO A 75 -42.34 -53.61 -35.70
N ASP A 76 -42.68 -52.86 -34.65
CA ASP A 76 -42.64 -53.28 -33.25
C ASP A 76 -43.86 -54.11 -32.80
N GLY A 77 -44.88 -54.25 -33.66
CA GLY A 77 -46.12 -54.99 -33.36
C GLY A 77 -47.21 -54.15 -32.69
N THR A 78 -47.02 -52.83 -32.57
CA THR A 78 -48.09 -51.91 -32.12
C THR A 78 -49.03 -51.57 -33.27
N LEU A 79 -50.27 -51.18 -32.96
CA LEU A 79 -51.19 -50.67 -33.98
C LEU A 79 -50.66 -49.34 -34.53
N LYS A 80 -50.58 -49.24 -35.84
CA LYS A 80 -50.11 -48.05 -36.56
C LYS A 80 -51.09 -46.89 -36.42
N TYR A 81 -52.38 -47.20 -36.47
CA TYR A 81 -53.46 -46.24 -36.28
C TYR A 81 -54.18 -46.54 -34.98
N VAL A 82 -54.19 -45.57 -34.06
CA VAL A 82 -54.85 -45.68 -32.77
C VAL A 82 -55.71 -44.45 -32.55
N GLU A 83 -56.98 -44.69 -32.29
CA GLU A 83 -57.91 -43.65 -31.84
C GLU A 83 -57.76 -43.50 -30.33
N LEU A 84 -57.28 -42.34 -29.88
CA LEU A 84 -57.15 -42.04 -28.45
C LEU A 84 -58.30 -41.14 -28.00
N GLU A 85 -58.97 -41.54 -26.93
CA GLU A 85 -60.01 -40.73 -26.30
C GLU A 85 -59.36 -39.75 -25.33
N VAL A 86 -59.54 -38.45 -25.57
CA VAL A 86 -59.06 -37.40 -24.66
C VAL A 86 -60.13 -37.17 -23.60
N MET A 87 -59.72 -37.30 -22.34
CA MET A 87 -60.60 -37.20 -21.18
C MET A 87 -60.18 -35.99 -20.32
N ASN A 88 -61.15 -35.20 -19.86
CA ASN A 88 -60.93 -34.14 -18.89
C ASN A 88 -61.51 -34.52 -17.53
N LEU A 89 -60.83 -34.14 -16.45
CA LEU A 89 -61.34 -34.36 -15.10
C LEU A 89 -62.22 -33.17 -14.70
N ASN A 90 -63.51 -33.43 -14.50
CA ASN A 90 -64.46 -32.42 -14.07
C ASN A 90 -64.27 -32.12 -12.55
N ASN A 91 -64.71 -30.95 -12.08
CA ASN A 91 -64.63 -30.52 -10.67
C ASN A 91 -65.34 -31.47 -9.69
N MET A 92 -66.26 -32.30 -10.20
CA MET A 92 -66.96 -33.34 -9.43
C MET A 92 -66.18 -34.67 -9.35
N GLY A 93 -64.97 -34.74 -9.90
CA GLY A 93 -64.10 -35.92 -9.87
C GLY A 93 -64.43 -36.99 -10.92
N PHE A 94 -65.26 -36.69 -11.92
CA PHE A 94 -65.59 -37.60 -13.01
C PHE A 94 -64.78 -37.27 -14.27
N TRP A 95 -64.32 -38.30 -14.96
CA TRP A 95 -63.68 -38.18 -16.27
C TRP A 95 -64.74 -38.01 -17.36
N GLU A 96 -64.65 -36.92 -18.11
CA GLU A 96 -65.52 -36.59 -19.22
C GLU A 96 -64.75 -36.68 -20.54
N LYS A 97 -65.32 -37.34 -21.54
CA LYS A 97 -64.71 -37.43 -22.88
C LYS A 97 -64.85 -36.09 -23.60
N ILE A 98 -63.74 -35.39 -23.78
CA ILE A 98 -63.69 -34.06 -24.40
C ILE A 98 -63.30 -34.12 -25.88
N GLY A 99 -62.62 -35.18 -26.32
CA GLY A 99 -62.20 -35.28 -27.72
C GLY A 99 -61.72 -36.65 -28.13
N ILE A 100 -61.39 -36.75 -29.42
CA ILE A 100 -60.81 -37.94 -30.04
C ILE A 100 -59.59 -37.49 -30.84
N TRP A 101 -58.46 -38.15 -30.58
CA TRP A 101 -57.26 -38.04 -31.40
C TRP A 101 -57.28 -39.15 -32.45
N THR A 102 -57.25 -38.75 -33.72
CA THR A 102 -57.21 -39.62 -34.90
C THR A 102 -55.99 -39.31 -35.74
N GLU A 103 -55.77 -40.03 -36.86
CA GLU A 103 -54.68 -39.74 -37.81
C GLU A 103 -54.78 -38.31 -38.38
N ASP A 104 -56.01 -37.85 -38.65
CA ASP A 104 -56.28 -36.53 -39.22
C ASP A 104 -56.10 -35.38 -38.20
N GLY A 105 -55.86 -35.72 -36.93
CA GLY A 105 -55.59 -34.79 -35.85
C GLY A 105 -56.56 -34.89 -34.68
N LEU A 106 -56.60 -33.83 -33.90
CA LEU A 106 -57.28 -33.75 -32.62
C LEU A 106 -58.58 -32.96 -32.73
N ASP A 107 -59.71 -33.63 -32.56
CA ASP A 107 -61.00 -32.98 -32.42
C ASP A 107 -61.38 -32.95 -30.93
N ILE A 108 -61.39 -31.76 -30.32
CA ILE A 108 -61.72 -31.55 -28.91
C ILE A 108 -62.76 -30.44 -28.79
N LYS A 109 -63.73 -30.67 -27.89
CA LYS A 109 -64.68 -29.69 -27.35
C LYS A 109 -63.99 -28.74 -26.35
N ASP A 110 -64.75 -27.81 -25.77
CA ASP A 110 -64.22 -26.86 -24.79
C ASP A 110 -63.55 -27.55 -23.58
N ILE A 111 -62.32 -27.13 -23.26
CA ILE A 111 -61.51 -27.65 -22.16
C ILE A 111 -61.65 -26.71 -20.96
N VAL A 112 -61.91 -27.27 -19.78
CA VAL A 112 -61.84 -26.54 -18.52
C VAL A 112 -60.48 -26.82 -17.89
N TRP A 113 -59.69 -25.77 -17.71
CA TRP A 113 -58.37 -25.80 -17.08
C TRP A 113 -58.48 -25.71 -15.55
N PRO A 114 -57.43 -26.13 -14.82
CA PRO A 114 -57.39 -25.99 -13.36
C PRO A 114 -57.74 -24.56 -12.92
N GLY A 115 -58.68 -24.45 -11.95
CA GLY A 115 -59.24 -23.17 -11.53
C GLY A 115 -60.55 -22.77 -12.23
N GLY A 116 -61.12 -23.65 -13.07
CA GLY A 116 -62.42 -23.42 -13.72
C GLY A 116 -62.35 -22.47 -14.92
N SER A 117 -61.16 -22.20 -15.45
CA SER A 117 -60.95 -21.31 -16.59
C SER A 117 -61.17 -22.07 -17.91
N PRO A 118 -61.95 -21.55 -18.87
CA PRO A 118 -62.03 -22.10 -20.22
C PRO A 118 -60.79 -21.74 -21.07
N VAL A 119 -60.00 -20.76 -20.61
CA VAL A 119 -58.78 -20.30 -21.29
C VAL A 119 -57.58 -21.04 -20.72
N PRO A 120 -56.64 -21.54 -21.56
CA PRO A 120 -55.41 -22.14 -21.09
C PRO A 120 -54.62 -21.17 -20.21
N PRO A 121 -54.00 -21.65 -19.12
CA PRO A 121 -53.13 -20.80 -18.32
C PRO A 121 -51.98 -20.29 -19.19
N PRO A 122 -51.59 -19.01 -19.08
CA PRO A 122 -50.43 -18.50 -19.79
C PRO A 122 -49.20 -19.31 -19.37
N GLY A 123 -48.61 -20.05 -20.32
CA GLY A 123 -47.55 -21.03 -20.06
C GLY A 123 -46.23 -20.47 -19.53
N VAL A 124 -46.11 -19.15 -19.37
CA VAL A 124 -44.96 -18.48 -18.75
C VAL A 124 -45.49 -17.34 -17.87
N PRO A 125 -45.21 -17.34 -16.55
CA PRO A 125 -45.61 -16.24 -15.69
C PRO A 125 -44.93 -14.93 -16.11
N GLU A 126 -45.68 -13.83 -16.09
CA GLU A 126 -45.22 -12.48 -16.47
C GLU A 126 -44.07 -11.96 -15.59
N LYS A 127 -43.89 -12.55 -14.40
CA LYS A 127 -42.76 -12.35 -13.49
C LYS A 127 -42.22 -13.72 -13.08
N PHE A 128 -40.93 -13.96 -13.33
CA PHE A 128 -40.23 -15.16 -12.87
C PHE A 128 -39.40 -14.85 -11.63
N ASN A 129 -39.11 -15.87 -10.81
CA ASN A 129 -38.26 -15.76 -9.63
C ASN A 129 -36.90 -16.41 -9.89
N MET A 130 -35.81 -15.77 -9.47
CA MET A 130 -34.45 -16.30 -9.62
C MET A 130 -33.77 -16.49 -8.26
N LYS A 131 -33.06 -17.61 -8.11
CA LYS A 131 -32.17 -17.85 -6.97
C LYS A 131 -30.79 -17.32 -7.27
N ILE A 132 -30.33 -16.37 -6.48
CA ILE A 132 -29.06 -15.66 -6.71
C ILE A 132 -28.12 -15.92 -5.54
N THR A 133 -26.93 -16.41 -5.86
CA THR A 133 -25.87 -16.59 -4.86
C THR A 133 -24.78 -15.53 -4.99
N PHE A 134 -24.13 -15.20 -3.88
CA PHE A 134 -23.06 -14.20 -3.85
C PHE A 134 -21.99 -14.55 -2.80
N MET A 135 -20.86 -13.84 -2.89
CA MET A 135 -19.82 -13.78 -1.87
C MET A 135 -19.57 -12.33 -1.47
N GLU A 136 -19.23 -12.12 -0.19
CA GLU A 136 -18.84 -10.82 0.36
C GLU A 136 -17.49 -10.36 -0.20
N GLU A 137 -17.45 -9.20 -0.83
CA GLU A 137 -16.21 -8.53 -1.24
C GLU A 137 -16.46 -7.02 -1.39
N PRO A 138 -15.93 -6.18 -0.49
CA PRO A 138 -16.07 -4.73 -0.60
C PRO A 138 -15.26 -4.19 -1.78
N PRO A 139 -15.79 -3.28 -2.62
CA PRO A 139 -17.06 -2.53 -2.50
C PRO A 139 -18.26 -3.15 -3.26
N TYR A 140 -18.11 -4.37 -3.78
CA TYR A 140 -19.11 -4.99 -4.66
C TYR A 140 -20.31 -5.54 -3.90
N VAL A 141 -20.07 -6.27 -2.81
CA VAL A 141 -21.09 -6.76 -1.89
C VAL A 141 -20.59 -6.64 -0.46
N ASN A 142 -21.27 -5.80 0.31
CA ASN A 142 -21.05 -5.54 1.73
C ASN A 142 -22.21 -6.11 2.54
N LEU A 143 -21.89 -6.68 3.70
CA LEU A 143 -22.89 -7.13 4.67
C LEU A 143 -22.97 -6.12 5.82
N VAL A 144 -24.19 -5.66 6.09
CA VAL A 144 -24.50 -4.76 7.20
C VAL A 144 -25.61 -5.42 8.03
N PRO A 145 -25.54 -5.40 9.37
CA PRO A 145 -26.66 -5.87 10.19
C PRO A 145 -27.92 -5.02 9.93
N PRO A 146 -29.12 -5.61 9.97
CA PRO A 146 -30.36 -4.85 9.92
C PRO A 146 -30.49 -3.95 11.16
N ASP A 147 -31.32 -2.91 11.06
CA ASP A 147 -31.62 -2.05 12.20
C ASP A 147 -32.26 -2.85 13.34
N ASN A 148 -31.85 -2.56 14.57
CA ASN A 148 -32.20 -3.34 15.75
C ASN A 148 -33.66 -3.14 16.19
N GLU A 149 -34.28 -2.00 15.83
CA GLU A 149 -35.66 -1.68 16.21
C GLU A 149 -36.67 -2.12 15.14
N THR A 150 -36.42 -1.78 13.87
CA THR A 150 -37.33 -2.08 12.77
C THR A 150 -37.12 -3.48 12.17
N GLY A 151 -35.90 -4.02 12.28
CA GLY A 151 -35.50 -5.22 11.56
C GLY A 151 -35.52 -5.03 10.04
N GLU A 152 -35.51 -3.79 9.56
CA GLU A 152 -35.42 -3.42 8.16
C GLU A 152 -34.01 -2.92 7.83
N CYS A 153 -33.70 -2.83 6.53
CA CYS A 153 -32.43 -2.28 6.08
C CYS A 153 -32.54 -0.75 6.02
N GLU A 154 -31.60 -0.04 6.67
CA GLU A 154 -31.64 1.42 6.83
C GLU A 154 -31.69 2.22 5.51
N THR A 155 -31.22 1.63 4.41
CA THR A 155 -31.15 2.30 3.10
C THR A 155 -31.93 1.55 2.04
N ASN A 156 -32.65 2.29 1.18
CA ASN A 156 -33.38 1.74 0.02
C ASN A 156 -32.49 0.99 -0.99
N ARG A 157 -31.16 1.15 -0.89
CA ARG A 157 -30.15 0.46 -1.72
C ARG A 157 -29.67 -0.86 -1.10
N ALA A 158 -30.04 -1.13 0.14
CA ALA A 158 -29.74 -2.38 0.79
C ALA A 158 -30.92 -3.35 0.64
N VAL A 159 -30.62 -4.61 0.33
CA VAL A 159 -31.60 -5.69 0.19
C VAL A 159 -31.36 -6.73 1.25
N ARG A 160 -32.43 -7.39 1.72
CA ARG A 160 -32.27 -8.54 2.61
C ARG A 160 -31.62 -9.68 1.85
N CYS A 161 -30.65 -10.31 2.50
CA CYS A 161 -29.97 -11.47 1.98
C CYS A 161 -29.78 -12.51 3.07
N ARG A 162 -29.89 -13.78 2.68
CA ARG A 162 -29.69 -14.91 3.59
C ARG A 162 -28.19 -15.18 3.75
N VAL A 163 -27.72 -15.26 4.98
CA VAL A 163 -26.32 -15.57 5.32
C VAL A 163 -26.19 -16.98 5.89
N ALA A 164 -27.21 -17.47 6.61
CA ALA A 164 -27.20 -18.81 7.18
C ALA A 164 -27.37 -19.92 6.12
N PRO A 165 -26.77 -21.09 6.34
CA PRO A 165 -26.95 -22.26 5.48
C PRO A 165 -28.40 -22.75 5.50
N ARG A 166 -28.81 -23.44 4.44
CA ARG A 166 -30.22 -23.82 4.25
C ARG A 166 -30.73 -24.74 5.36
N SER A 167 -29.90 -25.67 5.83
CA SER A 167 -30.20 -26.60 6.92
C SER A 167 -30.54 -25.94 8.25
N ALA A 168 -29.99 -24.74 8.52
CA ALA A 168 -30.24 -24.02 9.75
C ALA A 168 -31.63 -23.34 9.77
N ILE A 169 -32.24 -23.16 8.59
CA ILE A 169 -33.55 -22.50 8.46
C ILE A 169 -34.68 -23.53 8.41
N GLU A 170 -34.40 -24.76 8.00
CA GLU A 170 -35.37 -25.86 7.95
C GLU A 170 -35.95 -26.15 9.34
N GLY A 171 -37.22 -25.78 9.56
CA GLY A 171 -37.93 -25.95 10.83
C GLY A 171 -38.06 -24.70 11.70
N THR A 172 -37.52 -23.55 11.26
CA THR A 172 -37.69 -22.25 11.96
C THR A 172 -38.81 -21.40 11.34
N ASN A 173 -39.50 -20.61 12.17
CA ASN A 173 -40.48 -19.64 11.68
C ASN A 173 -39.77 -18.54 10.85
N LEU A 174 -40.12 -18.44 9.56
CA LEU A 174 -39.45 -17.55 8.60
C LEU A 174 -39.43 -16.08 9.06
N THR A 175 -40.50 -15.59 9.68
CA THR A 175 -40.60 -14.21 10.19
C THR A 175 -39.67 -13.91 11.36
N LEU A 176 -39.44 -14.89 12.23
CA LEU A 176 -38.48 -14.78 13.34
C LEU A 176 -37.04 -14.92 12.83
N ALA A 177 -36.81 -15.81 11.86
CA ALA A 177 -35.52 -15.93 11.20
C ALA A 177 -35.13 -14.63 10.48
N MET A 178 -36.08 -13.96 9.83
CA MET A 178 -35.88 -12.68 9.14
C MET A 178 -35.45 -11.51 10.04
N ARG A 179 -35.76 -11.54 11.34
CA ARG A 179 -35.31 -10.52 12.31
C ARG A 179 -33.94 -10.81 12.90
N ASN A 180 -33.46 -12.04 12.78
CA ASN A 180 -32.22 -12.45 13.42
C ASN A 180 -31.05 -12.27 12.46
N SER A 181 -30.11 -11.41 12.85
CA SER A 181 -28.90 -11.06 12.09
C SER A 181 -28.00 -12.24 11.73
N ASN A 182 -28.15 -13.37 12.43
CA ASN A 182 -27.40 -14.60 12.11
C ASN A 182 -27.95 -15.31 10.86
N TYR A 183 -29.25 -15.14 10.55
CA TYR A 183 -29.89 -15.77 9.40
C TYR A 183 -29.99 -14.83 8.20
N PHE A 184 -30.44 -13.59 8.44
CA PHE A 184 -30.61 -12.58 7.41
C PHE A 184 -29.84 -11.31 7.75
N MET A 185 -29.13 -10.77 6.76
CA MET A 185 -28.43 -9.48 6.85
C MET A 185 -28.87 -8.57 5.71
N CYS A 186 -28.43 -7.32 5.75
CA CYS A 186 -28.63 -6.35 4.69
C CYS A 186 -27.40 -6.34 3.77
N CYS A 187 -27.60 -6.75 2.53
CA CYS A 187 -26.62 -6.69 1.47
C CYS A 187 -26.69 -5.35 0.74
N SER A 188 -25.56 -4.68 0.58
CA SER A 188 -25.44 -3.43 -0.19
C SER A 188 -24.15 -3.44 -0.99
N GLY A 189 -24.06 -2.67 -2.07
CA GLY A 189 -22.83 -2.56 -2.85
C GLY A 189 -23.10 -2.43 -4.34
N PHE A 190 -22.02 -2.28 -5.11
CA PHE A 190 -22.09 -2.08 -6.55
C PHE A 190 -22.91 -3.15 -7.27
N CYS A 191 -22.69 -4.44 -6.94
CA CYS A 191 -23.39 -5.54 -7.62
C CYS A 191 -24.87 -5.61 -7.22
N ILE A 192 -25.20 -5.19 -6.00
CA ILE A 192 -26.58 -5.18 -5.48
C ILE A 192 -27.39 -4.06 -6.13
N ASP A 193 -26.84 -2.85 -6.23
CA ASP A 193 -27.50 -1.74 -6.94
C ASP A 193 -27.74 -2.09 -8.42
N LEU A 194 -26.76 -2.73 -9.05
CA LEU A 194 -26.88 -3.21 -10.43
C LEU A 194 -27.96 -4.29 -10.56
N LEU A 195 -28.02 -5.25 -9.63
CA LEU A 195 -29.04 -6.30 -9.60
C LEU A 195 -30.46 -5.73 -9.40
N GLN A 196 -30.64 -4.77 -8.48
CA GLN A 196 -31.93 -4.10 -8.29
C GLN A 196 -32.39 -3.41 -9.58
N LYS A 197 -31.47 -2.77 -10.32
CA LYS A 197 -31.77 -2.15 -11.62
C LYS A 197 -32.23 -3.19 -12.64
N PHE A 198 -31.52 -4.31 -12.75
CA PHE A 198 -31.94 -5.43 -13.61
C PHE A 198 -33.33 -5.95 -13.22
N ALA A 199 -33.60 -6.14 -11.92
CA ALA A 199 -34.88 -6.63 -11.43
C ALA A 199 -36.05 -5.70 -11.78
N ASN A 200 -35.84 -4.38 -11.68
CA ASN A 200 -36.84 -3.38 -12.05
C ASN A 200 -37.11 -3.36 -13.56
N ASP A 201 -36.06 -3.40 -14.39
CA ASP A 201 -36.20 -3.29 -15.84
C ASP A 201 -36.69 -4.58 -16.51
N LEU A 202 -36.31 -5.74 -15.97
CA LEU A 202 -36.70 -7.07 -16.46
C LEU A 202 -37.91 -7.65 -15.71
N ARG A 203 -38.40 -6.96 -14.67
CA ARG A 203 -39.58 -7.33 -13.87
C ARG A 203 -39.54 -8.74 -13.26
N PHE A 204 -38.39 -9.15 -12.71
CA PHE A 204 -38.24 -10.43 -12.00
C PHE A 204 -38.07 -10.23 -10.49
N SER A 205 -38.44 -11.23 -9.70
CA SER A 205 -38.13 -11.31 -8.27
C SER A 205 -36.92 -12.20 -8.03
N TYR A 206 -36.21 -12.02 -6.91
CA TYR A 206 -35.05 -12.84 -6.62
C TYR A 206 -34.88 -13.13 -5.13
N ASP A 207 -34.28 -14.28 -4.86
CA ASP A 207 -33.86 -14.72 -3.53
C ASP A 207 -32.34 -14.68 -3.45
N LEU A 208 -31.80 -13.76 -2.64
CA LEU A 208 -30.37 -13.54 -2.51
C LEU A 208 -29.79 -14.29 -1.30
N TYR A 209 -28.76 -15.12 -1.51
CA TYR A 209 -28.11 -15.86 -0.43
C TYR A 209 -26.59 -15.97 -0.59
N ARG A 210 -25.87 -15.99 0.54
CA ARG A 210 -24.43 -16.18 0.59
C ARG A 210 -24.09 -17.65 0.30
N VAL A 211 -23.02 -17.88 -0.47
CA VAL A 211 -22.46 -19.22 -0.68
C VAL A 211 -22.02 -19.86 0.65
N GLU A 212 -22.36 -21.14 0.85
CA GLU A 212 -22.14 -21.84 2.12
C GLU A 212 -20.64 -22.10 2.39
N ASP A 213 -19.89 -22.51 1.35
CA ASP A 213 -18.47 -22.85 1.45
C ASP A 213 -17.54 -21.63 1.61
N GLY A 214 -18.01 -20.42 1.27
CA GLY A 214 -17.19 -19.20 1.31
C GLY A 214 -16.01 -19.18 0.32
N VAL A 215 -16.04 -19.99 -0.76
CA VAL A 215 -14.98 -20.03 -1.80
C VAL A 215 -15.49 -19.63 -3.19
N TRP A 216 -14.61 -19.05 -4.02
CA TRP A 216 -15.00 -18.41 -5.29
C TRP A 216 -15.35 -19.40 -6.41
N GLY A 217 -14.95 -20.67 -6.30
CA GLY A 217 -15.06 -21.65 -7.35
C GLY A 217 -13.77 -21.80 -8.17
N VAL A 218 -12.94 -22.74 -7.73
CA VAL A 218 -11.72 -23.21 -8.39
C VAL A 218 -11.93 -24.68 -8.74
N PHE A 219 -11.43 -25.09 -9.91
CA PHE A 219 -11.46 -26.49 -10.32
C PHE A 219 -10.33 -27.27 -9.64
N GLU A 220 -10.68 -28.16 -8.71
CA GLU A 220 -9.73 -29.02 -8.00
C GLU A 220 -10.28 -30.45 -7.88
N ASN A 221 -9.41 -31.46 -7.98
CA ASN A 221 -9.81 -32.88 -7.87
C ASN A 221 -10.97 -33.28 -8.80
N ASN A 222 -10.95 -32.82 -10.06
CA ASN A 222 -12.00 -33.04 -11.06
C ASN A 222 -13.41 -32.56 -10.66
N THR A 223 -13.53 -31.72 -9.63
CA THR A 223 -14.81 -31.15 -9.19
C THR A 223 -14.71 -29.65 -9.00
N TRP A 224 -15.83 -28.95 -9.17
CA TRP A 224 -15.94 -27.52 -8.88
C TRP A 224 -16.37 -27.34 -7.42
N ASN A 225 -15.90 -26.27 -6.78
CA ASN A 225 -16.34 -25.86 -5.43
C ASN A 225 -17.04 -24.48 -5.46
N GLY A 226 -17.57 -24.04 -4.31
CA GLY A 226 -18.06 -22.69 -4.10
C GLY A 226 -19.11 -22.19 -5.10
N LEU A 227 -19.00 -20.94 -5.52
CA LEU A 227 -19.99 -20.27 -6.37
C LEU A 227 -20.28 -21.00 -7.69
N VAL A 228 -19.25 -21.58 -8.32
CA VAL A 228 -19.43 -22.30 -9.59
C VAL A 228 -20.18 -23.62 -9.37
N LYS A 229 -19.91 -24.31 -8.25
CA LYS A 229 -20.60 -25.54 -7.88
C LYS A 229 -22.10 -25.32 -7.66
N GLU A 230 -22.48 -24.24 -6.99
CA GLU A 230 -23.90 -23.91 -6.74
C GLU A 230 -24.72 -23.75 -8.03
N ILE A 231 -24.10 -23.23 -9.11
CA ILE A 231 -24.73 -23.16 -10.43
C ILE A 231 -24.85 -24.56 -11.05
N LEU A 232 -23.79 -25.36 -11.00
CA LEU A 232 -23.76 -26.70 -11.61
C LEU A 232 -24.73 -27.68 -10.92
N ASP A 233 -24.90 -27.55 -9.60
CA ASP A 233 -25.82 -28.34 -8.81
C ASP A 233 -27.29 -27.89 -8.99
N GLY A 234 -27.53 -26.77 -9.68
CA GLY A 234 -28.87 -26.21 -9.90
C GLY A 234 -29.48 -25.52 -8.67
N ASN A 235 -28.66 -25.20 -7.67
CA ASN A 235 -29.10 -24.48 -6.47
C ASN A 235 -29.22 -22.97 -6.71
N ALA A 236 -28.39 -22.42 -7.60
CA ALA A 236 -28.40 -21.02 -8.02
C ALA A 236 -28.66 -20.88 -9.53
N ASP A 237 -29.53 -19.95 -9.90
CA ASP A 237 -29.79 -19.59 -11.30
C ASP A 237 -28.79 -18.52 -11.80
N MET A 238 -28.20 -17.76 -10.87
CA MET A 238 -27.23 -16.71 -11.16
C MET A 238 -26.26 -16.50 -9.99
N VAL A 239 -25.02 -16.14 -10.31
CA VAL A 239 -24.05 -15.62 -9.34
C VAL A 239 -23.85 -14.13 -9.58
N VAL A 240 -24.07 -13.33 -8.53
CA VAL A 240 -23.93 -11.87 -8.56
C VAL A 240 -22.91 -11.45 -7.50
N THR A 241 -21.67 -11.29 -7.94
CA THR A 241 -20.54 -10.78 -7.14
C THR A 241 -19.40 -10.43 -8.10
N SER A 242 -18.24 -10.03 -7.59
CA SER A 242 -16.98 -9.78 -8.31
C SER A 242 -16.31 -11.08 -8.80
N ILE A 243 -17.09 -11.99 -9.38
CA ILE A 243 -16.56 -13.21 -9.98
C ILE A 243 -15.88 -12.85 -11.31
N LYS A 244 -14.57 -13.13 -11.38
CA LYS A 244 -13.77 -12.90 -12.60
C LYS A 244 -14.07 -13.93 -13.68
N ILE A 245 -14.20 -13.43 -14.91
CA ILE A 245 -14.29 -14.24 -16.13
C ILE A 245 -12.91 -14.87 -16.37
N ASN A 246 -12.89 -16.20 -16.46
CA ASN A 246 -11.67 -16.99 -16.71
C ASN A 246 -12.03 -18.13 -17.67
N SER A 247 -11.07 -18.56 -18.50
CA SER A 247 -11.24 -19.64 -19.47
C SER A 247 -11.70 -20.95 -18.83
N GLU A 248 -11.17 -21.32 -17.66
CA GLU A 248 -11.61 -22.54 -16.96
C GLU A 248 -13.08 -22.45 -16.54
N ARG A 249 -13.50 -21.32 -15.97
CA ARG A 249 -14.89 -21.11 -15.54
C ARG A 249 -15.85 -21.02 -16.71
N GLN A 250 -15.44 -20.36 -17.80
CA GLN A 250 -16.25 -20.20 -19.00
C GLN A 250 -16.55 -21.53 -19.72
N LYS A 251 -15.77 -22.58 -19.45
CA LYS A 251 -16.09 -23.94 -19.91
C LYS A 251 -17.26 -24.55 -19.13
N ALA A 252 -17.40 -24.23 -17.85
CA ALA A 252 -18.42 -24.79 -16.95
C ALA A 252 -19.71 -23.97 -16.88
N VAL A 253 -19.59 -22.64 -16.93
CA VAL A 253 -20.70 -21.69 -16.80
C VAL A 253 -20.61 -20.61 -17.88
N ASP A 254 -21.73 -19.95 -18.18
CA ASP A 254 -21.76 -18.80 -19.08
C ASP A 254 -21.72 -17.49 -18.30
N PHE A 255 -20.97 -16.51 -18.82
CA PHE A 255 -20.85 -15.18 -18.23
C PHE A 255 -21.56 -14.14 -19.07
N THR A 256 -22.09 -13.12 -18.40
CA THR A 256 -22.55 -11.92 -19.08
C THR A 256 -21.38 -11.12 -19.66
N VAL A 257 -21.68 -10.14 -20.52
CA VAL A 257 -20.73 -9.07 -20.87
C VAL A 257 -20.18 -8.45 -19.57
N PRO A 258 -18.85 -8.22 -19.48
CA PRO A 258 -18.26 -7.70 -18.26
C PRO A 258 -18.79 -6.30 -17.94
N PHE A 259 -19.21 -6.09 -16.70
CA PHE A 259 -19.68 -4.77 -16.24
C PHE A 259 -18.53 -3.87 -15.79
N MET A 260 -17.37 -4.45 -15.48
CA MET A 260 -16.18 -3.72 -15.06
C MET A 260 -14.94 -4.51 -15.43
N GLU A 261 -13.90 -3.80 -15.88
CA GLU A 261 -12.59 -4.37 -16.18
C GLU A 261 -11.72 -4.38 -14.92
N THR A 262 -10.93 -5.44 -14.75
CA THR A 262 -9.99 -5.60 -13.64
C THR A 262 -8.77 -6.40 -14.09
N GLY A 263 -7.79 -6.58 -13.22
CA GLY A 263 -6.62 -7.41 -13.44
C GLY A 263 -5.96 -7.80 -12.14
N ILE A 264 -4.75 -8.33 -12.21
CA ILE A 264 -3.91 -8.59 -11.05
C ILE A 264 -2.99 -7.37 -10.86
N ALA A 265 -3.04 -6.75 -9.69
CA ALA A 265 -2.17 -5.65 -9.32
C ALA A 265 -1.39 -5.97 -8.04
N ILE A 266 -0.39 -5.14 -7.76
CA ILE A 266 0.48 -5.25 -6.61
C ILE A 266 0.27 -4.02 -5.73
N VAL A 267 0.04 -4.22 -4.44
CA VAL A 267 0.01 -3.13 -3.47
C VAL A 267 1.26 -3.15 -2.60
N VAL A 268 1.83 -1.97 -2.37
CA VAL A 268 3.00 -1.73 -1.53
C VAL A 268 2.70 -0.60 -0.55
N ALA A 269 3.42 -0.56 0.58
CA ALA A 269 3.37 0.56 1.50
C ALA A 269 4.49 1.56 1.20
N LYS A 270 4.16 2.86 1.27
CA LYS A 270 5.10 3.96 1.44
C LYS A 270 5.87 3.72 2.74
N LYS A 271 7.19 3.58 2.63
CA LYS A 271 8.09 3.56 3.77
C LYS A 271 8.49 5.01 4.07
N THR A 272 8.36 5.39 5.34
CA THR A 272 8.98 6.62 5.83
C THR A 272 10.48 6.42 5.72
N GLY A 273 11.12 7.15 4.81
CA GLY A 273 12.56 7.04 4.57
C GLY A 273 13.31 7.30 5.88
N ILE A 274 13.82 6.24 6.49
CA ILE A 274 14.80 6.39 7.57
C ILE A 274 16.04 6.88 6.85
N ILE A 275 16.35 8.15 7.03
CA ILE A 275 17.50 8.77 6.41
C ILE A 275 18.74 7.98 6.84
N SER A 276 19.49 7.45 5.87
CA SER A 276 20.67 6.67 6.19
C SER A 276 21.65 7.54 6.99
N PRO A 277 22.43 6.99 7.95
CA PRO A 277 23.43 7.78 8.69
C PRO A 277 24.47 8.48 7.78
N LYS A 278 24.60 8.08 6.52
CA LYS A 278 25.50 8.70 5.54
C LYS A 278 24.87 9.86 4.77
N ALA A 279 23.59 10.14 4.96
CA ALA A 279 22.85 11.14 4.18
C ALA A 279 23.39 12.57 4.30
N PHE A 280 24.08 12.93 5.38
CA PHE A 280 24.75 14.23 5.47
C PHE A 280 25.95 14.36 4.52
N LEU A 281 26.57 13.25 4.13
CA LEU A 281 27.71 13.24 3.19
C LEU A 281 27.25 13.08 1.74
N GLU A 282 26.04 12.56 1.51
CA GLU A 282 25.45 12.28 0.19
C GLU A 282 25.24 13.49 -0.74
N PRO A 283 25.07 14.76 -0.27
CA PRO A 283 24.94 15.92 -1.15
C PRO A 283 26.16 16.16 -2.06
N PHE A 284 27.32 15.57 -1.70
CA PHE A 284 28.53 15.61 -2.51
C PHE A 284 29.10 14.21 -2.69
N ASP A 285 29.53 13.92 -3.91
CA ASP A 285 30.26 12.69 -4.19
C ASP A 285 31.55 12.58 -3.37
N THR A 286 31.97 11.34 -3.10
CA THR A 286 33.22 11.05 -2.38
C THR A 286 34.44 11.71 -3.02
N THR A 287 34.44 11.85 -4.34
CA THR A 287 35.48 12.57 -5.11
C THR A 287 35.51 14.05 -4.78
N SER A 288 34.35 14.71 -4.72
CA SER A 288 34.21 16.13 -4.36
C SER A 288 34.69 16.41 -2.94
N TRP A 289 34.34 15.54 -1.98
CA TRP A 289 34.85 15.61 -0.61
C TRP A 289 36.38 15.55 -0.54
N LEU A 290 37.00 14.64 -1.29
CA LEU A 290 38.46 14.51 -1.35
C LEU A 290 39.12 15.75 -1.99
N MET A 291 38.54 16.31 -3.05
CA MET A 291 39.06 17.53 -3.68
C MET A 291 39.05 18.71 -2.71
N ILE A 292 38.02 18.85 -1.89
CA ILE A 292 37.95 19.93 -0.90
C ILE A 292 38.95 19.69 0.24
N LEU A 293 38.91 18.50 0.85
CA LEU A 293 39.71 18.20 2.05
C LEU A 293 41.22 18.10 1.76
N LEU A 294 41.61 17.52 0.62
CA LEU A 294 43.01 17.24 0.31
C LEU A 294 43.66 18.24 -0.64
N VAL A 295 42.89 18.91 -1.51
CA VAL A 295 43.46 19.82 -2.50
C VAL A 295 43.20 21.27 -2.13
N SER A 296 41.93 21.70 -2.00
CA SER A 296 41.62 23.12 -1.85
C SER A 296 42.13 23.70 -0.52
N ILE A 297 41.96 22.98 0.61
CA ILE A 297 42.46 23.41 1.92
C ILE A 297 43.99 23.52 1.94
N GLN A 298 44.69 22.52 1.38
CA GLN A 298 46.16 22.49 1.35
C GLN A 298 46.71 23.63 0.48
N VAL A 299 46.13 23.83 -0.70
CA VAL A 299 46.51 24.92 -1.61
C VAL A 299 46.25 26.28 -0.97
N ALA A 300 45.09 26.48 -0.32
CA ALA A 300 44.77 27.74 0.34
C ALA A 300 45.72 28.04 1.52
N ALA A 301 45.98 27.06 2.39
CA ALA A 301 46.86 27.24 3.54
C ALA A 301 48.31 27.52 3.11
N LEU A 302 48.82 26.78 2.12
CA LEU A 302 50.17 26.98 1.58
C LEU A 302 50.27 28.31 0.82
N ALA A 303 49.27 28.71 0.05
CA ALA A 303 49.28 29.99 -0.66
C ALA A 303 49.26 31.18 0.30
N ILE A 304 48.39 31.17 1.32
CA ILE A 304 48.36 32.23 2.34
C ILE A 304 49.70 32.29 3.08
N PHE A 305 50.28 31.15 3.45
CA PHE A 305 51.58 31.10 4.09
C PHE A 305 52.70 31.60 3.16
N PHE A 306 52.70 31.20 1.89
CA PHE A 306 53.67 31.61 0.89
C PHE A 306 53.62 33.12 0.61
N PHE A 307 52.42 33.70 0.48
CA PHE A 307 52.26 35.15 0.29
C PHE A 307 52.63 35.95 1.53
N GLU A 308 52.38 35.43 2.74
CA GLU A 308 52.87 36.05 3.98
C GLU A 308 54.40 35.93 4.11
N TRP A 309 54.98 34.85 3.59
CA TRP A 309 56.43 34.66 3.56
C TRP A 309 57.13 35.64 2.62
N LEU A 310 56.53 35.87 1.44
CA LEU A 310 57.05 36.80 0.43
C LEU A 310 56.76 38.28 0.77
N SER A 311 55.71 38.55 1.54
CA SER A 311 55.31 39.92 1.89
C SER A 311 56.36 40.62 2.77
N PRO A 312 56.79 41.85 2.43
CA PRO A 312 57.69 42.66 3.26
C PRO A 312 57.11 42.97 4.65
N SER A 313 55.79 42.99 4.78
CA SER A 313 55.07 43.20 6.05
C SER A 313 54.91 41.92 6.88
N GLY A 314 55.27 40.76 6.32
CA GLY A 314 55.20 39.44 6.93
C GLY A 314 56.58 38.94 7.36
N TYR A 315 57.11 37.91 6.69
CA TYR A 315 58.44 37.35 6.99
C TYR A 315 59.58 37.98 6.18
N ASP A 316 59.31 38.79 5.15
CA ASP A 316 60.35 39.47 4.36
C ASP A 316 61.43 38.50 3.83
N MET A 317 61.01 37.31 3.37
CA MET A 317 61.87 36.18 2.93
C MET A 317 62.91 35.71 3.97
N LYS A 318 62.82 36.17 5.23
CA LYS A 318 63.71 35.76 6.32
C LYS A 318 63.16 34.52 7.01
N MET A 319 64.08 33.65 7.42
CA MET A 319 63.76 32.36 8.04
C MET A 319 63.34 32.47 9.51
N LEU A 320 63.47 33.67 10.11
CA LEU A 320 63.06 33.97 11.49
C LEU A 320 61.95 35.03 11.48
N PRO A 321 60.82 34.79 12.17
CA PRO A 321 59.75 35.79 12.29
C PRO A 321 60.24 37.01 13.09
N PRO A 322 59.76 38.24 12.78
CA PRO A 322 59.96 39.39 13.64
C PRO A 322 59.34 39.15 15.04
N ARG A 323 59.91 39.77 16.09
CA ARG A 323 59.67 39.49 17.53
C ARG A 323 58.20 39.50 18.00
N GLU A 324 57.27 40.08 17.24
CA GLU A 324 55.83 40.14 17.55
C GLU A 324 54.95 39.31 16.60
N HIS A 325 55.53 38.59 15.65
CA HIS A 325 54.79 37.86 14.64
C HIS A 325 54.37 36.49 15.14
N ARG A 326 53.08 36.34 15.46
CA ARG A 326 52.47 35.12 16.02
C ARG A 326 51.94 34.15 14.95
N PHE A 327 51.98 34.53 13.68
CA PHE A 327 51.52 33.69 12.57
C PHE A 327 52.50 32.51 12.38
N SER A 328 51.99 31.34 12.02
CA SER A 328 52.75 30.09 11.82
C SER A 328 51.93 29.20 10.88
N LEU A 329 52.58 28.33 10.11
CA LEU A 329 51.92 27.42 9.16
C LEU A 329 50.74 26.66 9.80
N PHE A 330 50.89 26.11 11.01
CA PHE A 330 49.79 25.42 11.71
C PHE A 330 48.65 26.37 12.14
N ARG A 331 48.97 27.63 12.45
CA ARG A 331 47.96 28.66 12.73
C ARG A 331 47.25 29.11 11.45
N THR A 332 47.93 29.09 10.31
CA THR A 332 47.33 29.30 8.99
C THR A 332 46.38 28.17 8.62
N TYR A 333 46.74 26.91 8.88
CA TYR A 333 45.82 25.78 8.74
C TYR A 333 44.59 25.93 9.63
N TRP A 334 44.79 26.34 10.89
CA TRP A 334 43.68 26.64 11.81
C TRP A 334 42.77 27.76 11.28
N LEU A 335 43.35 28.84 10.74
CA LEU A 335 42.60 29.94 10.10
C LEU A 335 41.75 29.44 8.92
N VAL A 336 42.34 28.66 8.01
CA VAL A 336 41.65 28.12 6.83
C VAL A 336 40.47 27.22 7.23
N TRP A 337 40.66 26.36 8.24
CA TRP A 337 39.60 25.52 8.80
C TRP A 337 38.51 26.33 9.52
N ALA A 338 38.89 27.37 10.28
CA ALA A 338 37.92 28.22 10.98
C ALA A 338 37.03 29.00 10.01
N ILE A 339 37.61 29.53 8.91
CA ILE A 339 36.86 30.23 7.86
C ILE A 339 35.91 29.27 7.12
N LEU A 340 36.35 28.04 6.82
CA LEU A 340 35.54 27.06 6.09
C LEU A 340 34.25 26.69 6.83
N PHE A 341 34.33 26.53 8.15
CA PHE A 341 33.17 26.18 8.98
C PHE A 341 32.40 27.37 9.55
N GLY A 342 32.79 28.60 9.19
CA GLY A 342 32.14 29.82 9.72
C GLY A 342 32.26 29.99 11.23
N ALA A 343 33.30 29.42 11.85
CA ALA A 343 33.47 29.47 13.29
C ALA A 343 33.99 30.85 13.74
N ALA A 344 33.27 31.51 14.66
CA ALA A 344 33.65 32.80 15.26
C ALA A 344 34.78 32.67 16.28
N VAL A 345 35.87 32.01 15.90
CA VAL A 345 37.08 31.87 16.73
C VAL A 345 37.94 33.12 16.56
N ASN A 346 38.50 33.62 17.65
CA ASN A 346 39.50 34.68 17.62
C ASN A 346 40.77 34.17 16.94
N VAL A 347 40.92 34.42 15.64
CA VAL A 347 42.10 34.05 14.87
C VAL A 347 42.93 35.29 14.51
N ASP A 348 44.25 35.16 14.62
CA ASP A 348 45.19 36.19 14.23
C ASP A 348 45.20 36.36 12.70
N CYS A 349 44.80 37.53 12.20
CA CYS A 349 44.79 37.82 10.75
C CYS A 349 46.22 38.01 10.19
N PRO A 350 46.48 37.61 8.92
CA PRO A 350 47.76 37.89 8.27
C PRO A 350 48.02 39.40 8.16
N ARG A 351 49.30 39.81 8.25
CA ARG A 351 49.70 41.23 8.19
C ARG A 351 49.88 41.71 6.75
N GLY A 352 50.30 40.84 5.83
CA GLY A 352 50.48 41.17 4.43
C GLY A 352 49.17 41.55 3.72
N TYR A 353 49.19 42.61 2.93
CA TYR A 353 48.03 43.04 2.14
C TYR A 353 47.59 41.96 1.13
N THR A 354 48.55 41.28 0.51
CA THR A 354 48.31 40.17 -0.43
C THR A 354 47.74 38.93 0.27
N ALA A 355 48.26 38.58 1.45
CA ALA A 355 47.76 37.47 2.26
C ALA A 355 46.34 37.75 2.80
N ARG A 356 46.02 39.00 3.15
CA ARG A 356 44.65 39.44 3.49
C ARG A 356 43.69 39.30 2.31
N PHE A 357 44.10 39.75 1.13
CA PHE A 357 43.30 39.59 -0.08
C PHE A 357 43.06 38.11 -0.39
N MET A 358 44.10 37.27 -0.33
CA MET A 358 43.98 35.82 -0.50
C MET A 358 43.05 35.17 0.54
N SER A 359 43.13 35.61 1.80
CA SER A 359 42.23 35.16 2.87
C SER A 359 40.77 35.54 2.59
N ASN A 360 40.52 36.72 2.01
CA ASN A 360 39.17 37.14 1.61
C ASN A 360 38.65 36.32 0.42
N VAL A 361 39.50 35.97 -0.55
CA VAL A 361 39.13 35.07 -1.66
C VAL A 361 38.76 33.69 -1.14
N TRP A 362 39.54 33.15 -0.19
CA TRP A 362 39.20 31.89 0.48
C TRP A 362 37.89 31.99 1.26
N ALA A 363 37.65 33.10 1.97
CA ALA A 363 36.40 33.34 2.68
C ALA A 363 35.18 33.38 1.74
N MET A 364 35.31 34.02 0.58
CA MET A 364 34.26 34.02 -0.45
C MET A 364 33.97 32.59 -0.96
N PHE A 365 35.01 31.82 -1.24
CA PHE A 365 34.87 30.41 -1.63
C PHE A 365 34.18 29.58 -0.53
N ALA A 366 34.57 29.76 0.73
CA ALA A 366 33.98 29.06 1.87
C ALA A 366 32.48 29.37 2.04
N VAL A 367 32.09 30.64 1.92
CA VAL A 367 30.67 31.05 2.00
C VAL A 367 29.85 30.45 0.86
N VAL A 368 30.36 30.51 -0.38
CA VAL A 368 29.69 29.90 -1.55
C VAL A 368 29.57 28.38 -1.38
N PHE A 369 30.63 27.73 -0.91
CA PHE A 369 30.61 26.29 -0.63
C PHE A 369 29.56 25.93 0.43
N LEU A 370 29.51 26.67 1.53
CA LEU A 370 28.52 26.47 2.59
C LEU A 370 27.08 26.66 2.05
N ALA A 371 26.84 27.69 1.24
CA ALA A 371 25.55 27.94 0.63
C ALA A 371 25.10 26.83 -0.33
N ILE A 372 26.02 26.28 -1.14
CA ILE A 372 25.71 25.14 -2.02
C ILE A 372 25.45 23.88 -1.21
N TYR A 373 26.24 23.63 -0.16
CA TYR A 373 26.02 22.50 0.74
C TYR A 373 24.65 22.57 1.40
N THR A 374 24.26 23.72 1.95
CA THR A 374 22.96 23.90 2.60
C THR A 374 21.81 23.78 1.59
N ALA A 375 21.96 24.31 0.38
CA ALA A 375 20.95 24.18 -0.68
C ALA A 375 20.76 22.73 -1.14
N ASN A 376 21.85 22.00 -1.38
CA ASN A 376 21.80 20.60 -1.82
C ASN A 376 21.29 19.68 -0.70
N LEU A 377 21.70 19.92 0.55
CA LEU A 377 21.18 19.20 1.71
C LEU A 377 19.67 19.44 1.86
N ALA A 378 19.21 20.69 1.78
CA ALA A 378 17.79 21.01 1.86
C ALA A 378 16.98 20.35 0.74
N ALA A 379 17.46 20.42 -0.52
CA ALA A 379 16.82 19.75 -1.65
C ALA A 379 16.74 18.22 -1.48
N PHE A 380 17.81 17.62 -0.93
CA PHE A 380 17.85 16.20 -0.62
C PHE A 380 16.85 15.82 0.49
N MET A 381 16.75 16.64 1.54
CA MET A 381 15.84 16.40 2.66
C MET A 381 14.36 16.51 2.28
N ILE A 382 14.00 17.29 1.25
CA ILE A 382 12.61 17.53 0.84
C ILE A 382 11.98 16.33 0.08
N THR A 383 12.77 15.37 -0.43
CA THR A 383 12.33 14.58 -1.60
C THR A 383 12.11 13.08 -1.44
N ARG A 384 12.06 12.47 -0.25
CA ARG A 384 12.01 10.99 -0.16
C ARG A 384 10.82 10.42 0.62
N GLU A 385 9.75 10.13 -0.11
CA GLU A 385 8.91 8.97 0.20
C GLU A 385 9.54 7.76 -0.50
N GLU A 386 10.07 6.79 0.24
CA GLU A 386 10.63 5.58 -0.36
C GLU A 386 9.54 4.52 -0.46
N PHE A 387 9.32 3.99 -1.66
CA PHE A 387 8.44 2.84 -1.89
C PHE A 387 9.10 1.89 -2.89
N TYR A 388 8.66 0.63 -2.88
CA TYR A 388 9.10 -0.32 -3.89
C TYR A 388 8.34 -0.06 -5.18
N ASP A 389 8.97 0.67 -6.09
CA ASP A 389 8.48 0.80 -7.45
C ASP A 389 8.75 -0.51 -8.20
N LEU A 390 7.69 -1.25 -8.51
CA LEU A 390 7.72 -2.50 -9.25
C LEU A 390 7.07 -2.26 -10.60
N THR A 391 7.71 -2.70 -11.68
CA THR A 391 7.17 -2.50 -13.05
C THR A 391 5.91 -3.33 -13.30
N GLY A 392 5.77 -4.46 -12.61
CA GLY A 392 4.62 -5.36 -12.69
C GLY A 392 4.95 -6.73 -12.10
N ILE A 393 4.16 -7.75 -12.46
CA ILE A 393 4.35 -9.13 -11.98
C ILE A 393 5.66 -9.76 -12.49
N GLU A 394 6.23 -9.25 -13.58
CA GLU A 394 7.46 -9.78 -14.19
C GLU A 394 8.75 -9.15 -13.64
N ASP A 395 8.65 -8.30 -12.62
CA ASP A 395 9.81 -7.67 -11.99
C ASP A 395 10.80 -8.72 -11.43
N GLU A 396 12.09 -8.45 -11.59
CA GLU A 396 13.16 -9.33 -11.13
C GLU A 396 13.08 -9.57 -9.61
N ARG A 397 12.62 -8.58 -8.83
CA ARG A 397 12.45 -8.70 -7.38
C ARG A 397 11.37 -9.70 -6.98
N LEU A 398 10.35 -9.88 -7.82
CA LEU A 398 9.29 -10.86 -7.62
C LEU A 398 9.72 -12.25 -8.08
N TYR A 399 10.38 -12.32 -9.25
CA TYR A 399 10.86 -13.57 -9.82
C TYR A 399 11.98 -14.20 -8.96
N ASN A 400 12.92 -13.40 -8.47
CA ASN A 400 14.06 -13.81 -7.65
C ASN A 400 14.10 -13.06 -6.29
N PRO A 401 13.17 -13.36 -5.36
CA PRO A 401 13.03 -12.59 -4.11
C PRO A 401 14.24 -12.67 -3.20
N ARG A 402 15.04 -13.74 -3.30
CA ARG A 402 16.25 -13.96 -2.50
C ARG A 402 17.45 -13.12 -2.94
N LYS A 403 17.40 -12.48 -4.12
CA LYS A 403 18.47 -11.60 -4.61
C LYS A 403 18.48 -10.26 -3.85
N SER A 404 17.31 -9.82 -3.39
CA SER A 404 17.19 -8.68 -2.48
C SER A 404 17.63 -9.07 -1.07
N ILE A 405 18.35 -8.18 -0.38
CA ILE A 405 18.71 -8.34 1.04
C ILE A 405 18.11 -7.15 1.79
N PRO A 406 17.12 -7.37 2.69
CA PRO A 406 16.47 -8.65 3.01
C PRO A 406 15.60 -9.23 1.87
N PRO A 407 15.27 -10.53 1.92
CA PRO A 407 14.50 -11.19 0.86
C PRO A 407 13.11 -10.56 0.73
N PHE A 408 12.68 -10.34 -0.51
CA PHE A 408 11.43 -9.65 -0.82
C PHE A 408 10.22 -10.56 -0.54
N ARG A 409 9.36 -10.20 0.42
CA ARG A 409 8.22 -11.04 0.84
C ARG A 409 6.93 -10.58 0.18
N TYR A 410 6.26 -11.49 -0.52
CA TYR A 410 4.96 -11.21 -1.14
C TYR A 410 4.02 -12.42 -1.05
N GLY A 411 2.72 -12.13 -1.02
CA GLY A 411 1.67 -13.11 -0.78
C GLY A 411 0.37 -12.79 -1.52
N THR A 412 -0.53 -13.78 -1.58
CA THR A 412 -1.91 -13.64 -2.05
C THR A 412 -2.87 -14.46 -1.18
N ILE A 413 -4.15 -14.49 -1.55
CA ILE A 413 -5.22 -15.24 -0.89
C ILE A 413 -5.38 -16.62 -1.54
N PRO A 414 -5.54 -17.70 -0.77
CA PRO A 414 -5.76 -19.03 -1.30
C PRO A 414 -7.17 -19.19 -1.92
N HIS A 415 -7.32 -20.14 -2.84
CA HIS A 415 -8.58 -20.48 -3.52
C HIS A 415 -9.25 -19.30 -4.26
N GLY A 416 -8.44 -18.31 -4.67
CA GLY A 416 -8.87 -17.17 -5.49
C GLY A 416 -8.43 -17.31 -6.96
N ASN A 417 -9.02 -16.50 -7.84
CA ASN A 417 -8.63 -16.48 -9.25
C ASN A 417 -7.16 -16.05 -9.44
N THR A 418 -6.67 -15.11 -8.62
CA THR A 418 -5.28 -14.64 -8.66
C THR A 418 -4.30 -15.78 -8.39
N GLU A 419 -4.58 -16.63 -7.38
CA GLU A 419 -3.75 -17.80 -7.10
C GLU A 419 -3.79 -18.80 -8.27
N ALA A 420 -4.99 -19.12 -8.78
CA ALA A 420 -5.15 -20.09 -9.88
C ALA A 420 -4.40 -19.66 -11.15
N VAL A 421 -4.52 -18.38 -11.53
CA VAL A 421 -3.82 -17.82 -12.70
C VAL A 421 -2.30 -17.85 -12.51
N LEU A 422 -1.80 -17.44 -11.34
CA LEU A 422 -0.36 -17.43 -11.06
C LEU A 422 0.20 -18.86 -10.96
N ARG A 423 -0.57 -19.82 -10.45
CA ARG A 423 -0.20 -21.24 -10.37
C ARG A 423 0.08 -21.84 -11.75
N VAL A 424 -0.74 -21.49 -12.75
CA VAL A 424 -0.60 -22.00 -14.13
C VAL A 424 0.44 -21.20 -14.91
N ASN A 425 0.37 -19.87 -14.88
CA ASN A 425 1.20 -19.03 -15.76
C ASN A 425 2.60 -18.74 -15.21
N LYS A 426 2.79 -18.71 -13.88
CA LYS A 426 4.05 -18.32 -13.21
C LYS A 426 4.35 -19.25 -12.01
N PRO A 427 4.67 -20.53 -12.26
CA PRO A 427 4.79 -21.54 -11.19
C PRO A 427 5.91 -21.25 -10.18
N GLU A 428 7.03 -20.66 -10.59
CA GLU A 428 8.12 -20.27 -9.68
C GLU A 428 7.66 -19.21 -8.67
N LEU A 429 6.96 -18.19 -9.14
CA LEU A 429 6.36 -17.14 -8.31
C LEU A 429 5.37 -17.75 -7.31
N TYR A 430 4.51 -18.66 -7.79
CA TYR A 430 3.52 -19.36 -6.97
C TYR A 430 4.17 -20.19 -5.84
N ARG A 431 5.25 -20.93 -6.12
CA ARG A 431 5.93 -21.74 -5.11
C ARG A 431 6.44 -20.89 -3.94
N TYR A 432 6.99 -19.71 -4.23
CA TYR A 432 7.44 -18.79 -3.19
C TYR A 432 6.26 -18.17 -2.42
N MET A 433 5.25 -17.70 -3.15
CA MET A 433 4.06 -17.05 -2.60
C MET A 433 3.27 -17.95 -1.63
N LYS A 434 3.29 -19.28 -1.84
CA LYS A 434 2.58 -20.27 -1.00
C LYS A 434 2.94 -20.18 0.48
N ALA A 435 4.18 -19.81 0.81
CA ALA A 435 4.65 -19.65 2.19
C ALA A 435 4.09 -18.40 2.88
N PHE A 436 3.71 -17.37 2.11
CA PHE A 436 3.30 -16.05 2.60
C PHE A 436 1.81 -15.76 2.35
N LYS A 437 0.99 -16.80 2.20
CA LYS A 437 -0.46 -16.67 1.99
C LYS A 437 -1.18 -16.02 3.18
N LYS A 438 -2.22 -15.25 2.90
CA LYS A 438 -3.09 -14.60 3.90
C LYS A 438 -4.54 -15.05 3.69
N LYS A 439 -5.37 -15.04 4.74
CA LYS A 439 -6.75 -15.58 4.64
C LYS A 439 -7.70 -14.61 3.97
N THR A 440 -7.59 -13.31 4.26
CA THR A 440 -8.47 -12.28 3.72
C THR A 440 -7.68 -11.11 3.13
N VAL A 441 -8.33 -10.33 2.25
CA VAL A 441 -7.73 -9.15 1.61
C VAL A 441 -7.29 -8.13 2.66
N LEU A 442 -8.16 -7.89 3.66
CA LEU A 442 -7.89 -6.93 4.73
C LEU A 442 -6.70 -7.35 5.61
N GLU A 443 -6.52 -8.67 5.85
CA GLU A 443 -5.34 -9.19 6.53
C GLU A 443 -4.06 -8.97 5.70
N GLY A 444 -4.12 -9.22 4.39
CA GLY A 444 -3.03 -8.95 3.45
C GLY A 444 -2.58 -7.49 3.46
N ILE A 445 -3.54 -6.56 3.38
CA ILE A 445 -3.27 -5.12 3.47
C ILE A 445 -2.65 -4.75 4.81
N ARG A 446 -3.18 -5.27 5.92
CA ARG A 446 -2.64 -5.01 7.26
C ARG A 446 -1.20 -5.54 7.39
N ALA A 447 -0.90 -6.69 6.80
CA ALA A 447 0.45 -7.25 6.79
C ALA A 447 1.45 -6.39 6.01
N VAL A 448 1.02 -5.77 4.89
CA VAL A 448 1.85 -4.81 4.14
C VAL A 448 2.10 -3.54 4.95
N LYS A 449 1.05 -2.98 5.60
CA LYS A 449 1.21 -1.82 6.49
C LYS A 449 2.15 -2.07 7.67
N LYS A 450 2.11 -3.28 8.24
CA LYS A 450 2.99 -3.71 9.35
C LYS A 450 4.40 -4.10 8.89
N ALA A 451 4.71 -4.01 7.60
CA ALA A 451 5.95 -4.51 7.01
C ALA A 451 6.24 -6.01 7.31
N GLU A 452 5.20 -6.81 7.51
CA GLU A 452 5.30 -8.28 7.52
C GLU A 452 5.43 -8.84 6.08
N LEU A 453 4.76 -8.17 5.14
CA LEU A 453 4.90 -8.38 3.70
C LEU A 453 5.43 -7.09 3.07
N ASP A 454 6.31 -7.21 2.09
CA ASP A 454 6.82 -6.08 1.32
C ASP A 454 5.86 -5.69 0.18
N ALA A 455 5.14 -6.67 -0.36
CA ALA A 455 4.09 -6.48 -1.35
C ALA A 455 2.94 -7.48 -1.16
N PHE A 456 1.74 -7.12 -1.60
CA PHE A 456 0.60 -8.03 -1.64
C PHE A 456 -0.02 -8.02 -3.04
N VAL A 457 -0.28 -9.20 -3.58
CA VAL A 457 -0.75 -9.39 -4.95
C VAL A 457 -2.21 -9.84 -4.91
N TYR A 458 -3.09 -9.04 -5.50
CA TYR A 458 -4.52 -9.35 -5.53
C TYR A 458 -5.21 -8.62 -6.70
N ASP A 459 -6.54 -8.61 -6.70
CA ASP A 459 -7.36 -7.96 -7.69
C ASP A 459 -7.16 -6.44 -7.71
N ALA A 460 -7.01 -5.87 -8.91
CA ALA A 460 -6.66 -4.47 -9.10
C ALA A 460 -7.70 -3.51 -8.51
N THR A 461 -8.96 -3.66 -8.90
CA THR A 461 -10.04 -2.75 -8.47
C THR A 461 -10.29 -2.82 -6.97
N VAL A 462 -10.22 -4.00 -6.37
CA VAL A 462 -10.36 -4.20 -4.92
C VAL A 462 -9.20 -3.53 -4.18
N LEU A 463 -7.97 -3.70 -4.67
CA LEU A 463 -6.80 -3.05 -4.09
C LEU A 463 -6.87 -1.53 -4.22
N GLU A 464 -7.26 -1.00 -5.39
CA GLU A 464 -7.41 0.44 -5.61
C GLU A 464 -8.48 1.05 -4.71
N TYR A 465 -9.61 0.36 -4.52
CA TYR A 465 -10.62 0.75 -3.56
C TYR A 465 -10.06 0.81 -2.13
N LEU A 466 -9.35 -0.23 -1.69
CA LEU A 466 -8.78 -0.30 -0.34
C LEU A 466 -7.66 0.73 -0.11
N VAL A 467 -6.89 1.05 -1.15
CA VAL A 467 -5.90 2.14 -1.13
C VAL A 467 -6.60 3.49 -1.05
N GLY A 468 -7.68 3.69 -1.81
CA GLY A 468 -8.48 4.92 -1.80
C GLY A 468 -9.18 5.20 -0.48
N GLN A 469 -9.57 4.14 0.25
CA GLN A 469 -10.25 4.20 1.54
C GLN A 469 -9.27 4.29 2.74
N ASP A 470 -7.96 4.25 2.50
CA ASP A 470 -6.98 4.28 3.57
C ASP A 470 -6.95 5.63 4.30
N ASN A 471 -7.05 5.64 5.64
CA ASN A 471 -7.01 6.88 6.41
C ASN A 471 -5.65 7.58 6.38
N GLU A 472 -4.55 6.81 6.25
CA GLU A 472 -3.17 7.33 6.29
C GLU A 472 -2.60 7.60 4.89
N CYS A 473 -3.31 7.23 3.81
CA CYS A 473 -2.82 7.23 2.42
C CYS A 473 -1.40 6.66 2.26
N ARG A 474 -1.06 5.61 3.03
CA ARG A 474 0.29 5.01 3.01
C ARG A 474 0.43 3.90 1.99
N LEU A 475 -0.66 3.43 1.43
CA LEU A 475 -0.65 2.34 0.45
C LEU A 475 -0.67 2.88 -0.98
N LEU A 476 -0.07 2.13 -1.88
CA LEU A 476 0.03 2.43 -3.30
C LEU A 476 -0.18 1.16 -4.10
N THR A 477 -0.94 1.22 -5.18
CA THR A 477 -0.86 0.21 -6.24
C THR A 477 0.32 0.54 -7.17
N VAL A 478 1.13 -0.45 -7.52
CA VAL A 478 2.31 -0.30 -8.37
C VAL A 478 2.31 -1.30 -9.53
N GLY A 479 2.96 -0.91 -10.61
CA GLY A 479 3.13 -1.71 -11.82
C GLY A 479 1.91 -1.76 -12.75
N SER A 480 2.10 -2.33 -13.93
CA SER A 480 1.02 -2.57 -14.88
C SER A 480 0.15 -3.75 -14.45
N TRP A 481 -1.17 -3.67 -14.67
CA TRP A 481 -2.08 -4.79 -14.41
C TRP A 481 -1.71 -6.02 -15.25
N TYR A 482 -1.58 -7.17 -14.60
CA TYR A 482 -1.32 -8.45 -15.25
C TYR A 482 -2.62 -9.23 -15.44
N ALA A 483 -2.74 -9.98 -16.53
CA ALA A 483 -3.91 -10.80 -16.85
C ALA A 483 -5.23 -10.02 -16.74
N MET A 484 -5.35 -8.94 -17.53
CA MET A 484 -6.57 -8.13 -17.61
C MET A 484 -7.78 -9.01 -17.98
N THR A 485 -8.87 -8.83 -17.24
CA THR A 485 -10.14 -9.54 -17.41
C THR A 485 -11.27 -8.61 -16.98
N GLY A 486 -12.50 -9.12 -16.87
CA GLY A 486 -13.62 -8.39 -16.30
C GLY A 486 -14.42 -9.21 -15.31
N TYR A 487 -15.24 -8.52 -14.53
CA TYR A 487 -16.29 -9.11 -13.73
C TYR A 487 -17.57 -9.24 -14.54
N GLY A 488 -18.23 -10.38 -14.44
CA GLY A 488 -19.51 -10.63 -15.08
C GLY A 488 -20.40 -11.48 -14.19
N PHE A 489 -21.72 -11.44 -14.42
CA PHE A 489 -22.62 -12.36 -13.74
C PHE A 489 -22.51 -13.74 -14.37
N ALA A 490 -22.43 -14.78 -13.55
CA ALA A 490 -22.36 -16.15 -14.03
C ALA A 490 -23.75 -16.79 -14.01
N MET A 491 -24.07 -17.55 -15.04
CA MET A 491 -25.32 -18.28 -15.21
C MET A 491 -25.03 -19.73 -15.64
N PRO A 492 -25.99 -20.66 -15.46
CA PRO A 492 -25.91 -21.98 -16.05
C PRO A 492 -25.62 -21.92 -17.56
N LYS A 493 -24.91 -22.93 -18.07
CA LYS A 493 -24.65 -23.09 -19.50
C LYS A 493 -25.97 -23.08 -20.28
N GLU A 494 -25.98 -22.35 -21.39
CA GLU A 494 -27.14 -22.24 -22.30
C GLU A 494 -28.40 -21.66 -21.62
N SER A 495 -28.22 -20.79 -20.62
CA SER A 495 -29.32 -20.10 -19.95
C SER A 495 -30.12 -19.23 -20.93
N LYS A 496 -31.46 -19.39 -20.91
CA LYS A 496 -32.41 -18.61 -21.71
C LYS A 496 -32.31 -17.09 -21.43
N TYR A 497 -31.90 -16.72 -20.22
CA TYR A 497 -31.86 -15.34 -19.74
C TYR A 497 -30.59 -14.60 -20.14
N LEU A 498 -29.52 -15.31 -20.50
CA LEU A 498 -28.21 -14.71 -20.75
C LEU A 498 -28.26 -13.59 -21.80
N HIS A 499 -28.99 -13.80 -22.90
CA HIS A 499 -29.11 -12.82 -23.99
C HIS A 499 -29.82 -11.53 -23.53
N VAL A 500 -30.84 -11.67 -22.67
CA VAL A 500 -31.63 -10.55 -22.14
C VAL A 500 -30.76 -9.68 -21.22
N PHE A 501 -30.02 -10.32 -20.32
CA PHE A 501 -29.10 -9.63 -19.41
C PHE A 501 -27.95 -8.95 -20.16
N ASN A 502 -27.38 -9.61 -21.18
CA ASN A 502 -26.34 -9.01 -22.02
C ASN A 502 -26.82 -7.75 -22.75
N LYS A 503 -28.02 -7.80 -23.33
CA LYS A 503 -28.63 -6.63 -23.99
C LYS A 503 -28.76 -5.46 -23.01
N LYS A 504 -29.30 -5.71 -21.81
CA LYS A 504 -29.46 -4.68 -20.77
C LYS A 504 -28.13 -4.16 -20.21
N MET A 505 -27.12 -5.02 -20.08
CA MET A 505 -25.79 -4.61 -19.65
C MET A 505 -25.14 -3.62 -20.62
N ILE A 506 -25.28 -3.87 -21.92
CA ILE A 506 -24.79 -2.95 -22.96
C ILE A 506 -25.53 -1.61 -22.89
N GLU A 507 -26.86 -1.64 -22.75
CA GLU A 507 -27.69 -0.44 -22.56
C GLU A 507 -27.26 0.38 -21.33
N TYR A 508 -26.97 -0.26 -20.20
CA TYR A 508 -26.48 0.43 -18.99
C TYR A 508 -25.09 1.04 -19.16
N ARG A 509 -24.24 0.41 -19.97
CA ARG A 509 -22.92 0.95 -20.32
C ARG A 509 -23.06 2.19 -21.21
N GLU A 510 -23.91 2.13 -22.24
CA GLU A 510 -24.17 3.24 -23.17
C GLU A 510 -24.83 4.44 -22.48
N ASN A 511 -25.75 4.19 -21.54
CA ASN A 511 -26.40 5.24 -20.74
C ASN A 511 -25.49 5.86 -19.65
N GLY A 512 -24.29 5.28 -19.43
CA GLY A 512 -23.35 5.73 -18.40
C GLY A 512 -23.77 5.37 -16.96
N ASP A 513 -24.73 4.47 -16.77
CA ASP A 513 -25.22 4.06 -15.45
C ASP A 513 -24.14 3.30 -14.66
N ILE A 514 -23.40 2.42 -15.34
CA ILE A 514 -22.27 1.68 -14.76
C ILE A 514 -21.20 2.65 -14.25
N GLU A 515 -20.89 3.70 -15.02
CA GLU A 515 -19.89 4.71 -14.66
C GLU A 515 -20.34 5.54 -13.45
N ARG A 516 -21.63 5.85 -13.33
CA ARG A 516 -22.19 6.50 -12.13
C ARG A 516 -22.06 5.63 -10.88
N LEU A 517 -22.41 4.34 -10.99
CA LEU A 517 -22.25 3.39 -9.89
C LEU A 517 -20.77 3.24 -9.51
N GLN A 518 -19.87 3.24 -10.50
CA GLN A 518 -18.43 3.16 -10.25
C GLN A 518 -17.94 4.38 -9.48
N ARG A 519 -18.29 5.59 -9.90
CA ARG A 519 -17.93 6.81 -9.16
C ARG A 519 -18.52 6.82 -7.75
N PHE A 520 -19.72 6.29 -7.56
CA PHE A 520 -20.34 6.25 -6.24
C PHE A 520 -19.64 5.27 -5.29
N TRP A 521 -19.37 4.04 -5.73
CA TRP A 521 -18.86 2.97 -4.86
C TRP A 521 -17.32 2.89 -4.77
N LEU A 522 -16.59 3.24 -5.84
CA LEU A 522 -15.13 3.09 -5.90
C LEU A 522 -14.37 4.40 -5.61
N GLN A 523 -15.06 5.53 -5.40
CA GLN A 523 -14.38 6.79 -5.12
C GLN A 523 -13.81 6.82 -3.69
N GLY A 524 -12.48 6.85 -3.60
CA GLY A 524 -11.74 7.02 -2.35
C GLY A 524 -11.36 8.48 -2.03
N VAL A 525 -10.94 8.69 -0.78
CA VAL A 525 -10.41 9.96 -0.26
C VAL A 525 -8.97 10.16 -0.74
N CYS A 526 -8.17 9.10 -0.76
CA CYS A 526 -6.78 9.14 -1.24
C CYS A 526 -6.74 9.08 -2.77
N LYS A 527 -6.23 10.15 -3.40
CA LYS A 527 -5.96 10.18 -4.85
C LYS A 527 -4.45 10.22 -5.08
N PRO A 528 -3.84 9.18 -5.68
CA PRO A 528 -2.39 9.10 -5.85
C PRO A 528 -1.83 10.19 -6.80
N GLN A 529 -2.63 10.71 -7.73
CA GLN A 529 -2.17 11.72 -8.71
C GLN A 529 -2.29 13.18 -8.27
N ASN A 530 -3.02 13.50 -7.19
CA ASN A 530 -3.38 14.89 -6.84
C ASN A 530 -2.98 15.33 -5.43
N GLN A 531 -2.01 14.66 -4.80
CA GLN A 531 -1.44 15.20 -3.56
C GLN A 531 -0.56 16.41 -3.90
N LYS A 532 -1.12 17.61 -3.68
CA LYS A 532 -0.34 18.76 -3.22
C LYS A 532 0.65 18.21 -2.19
N ARG A 533 1.94 18.39 -2.43
CA ARG A 533 3.04 18.04 -1.51
C ARG A 533 2.69 18.61 -0.13
N ASN A 534 2.06 17.80 0.72
CA ASN A 534 1.72 18.21 2.07
C ASN A 534 3.03 18.38 2.84
N ALA A 535 3.06 19.43 3.66
CA ALA A 535 4.22 19.91 4.37
C ALA A 535 5.05 18.76 4.97
N SER A 536 6.36 18.79 4.71
CA SER A 536 7.34 17.90 5.31
C SER A 536 7.09 17.79 6.81
N ASN A 537 6.92 16.56 7.30
CA ASN A 537 6.90 16.29 8.73
C ASN A 537 8.16 16.90 9.38
N PRO A 538 8.08 17.38 10.64
CA PRO A 538 9.26 17.83 11.36
C PRO A 538 10.30 16.71 11.40
N LEU A 539 11.57 17.09 11.35
CA LEU A 539 12.68 16.14 11.35
C LEU A 539 12.69 15.30 12.63
N ASP A 540 12.79 13.98 12.46
CA ASP A 540 12.86 12.97 13.51
C ASP A 540 14.29 12.85 14.08
N ILE A 541 14.42 12.42 15.33
CA ILE A 541 15.71 12.28 16.02
C ILE A 541 16.63 11.27 15.31
N ASN A 542 16.04 10.25 14.69
CA ASN A 542 16.76 9.25 13.90
C ASN A 542 17.53 9.86 12.73
N GLN A 543 17.05 10.99 12.19
CA GLN A 543 17.65 11.69 11.06
C GLN A 543 18.90 12.49 11.50
N PHE A 544 18.99 12.87 12.78
CA PHE A 544 20.17 13.49 13.38
C PHE A 544 21.14 12.48 14.04
N MET A 545 20.82 11.19 14.02
CA MET A 545 21.64 10.14 14.68
C MET A 545 23.09 10.14 14.20
N SER A 546 23.33 10.38 12.91
CA SER A 546 24.69 10.47 12.36
C SER A 546 25.47 11.69 12.81
N ALA A 547 24.83 12.84 13.01
CA ALA A 547 25.48 14.02 13.59
C ALA A 547 25.93 13.74 15.03
N PHE A 548 25.09 13.07 15.83
CA PHE A 548 25.45 12.65 17.19
C PHE A 548 26.57 11.61 17.22
N LEU A 549 26.56 10.63 16.31
CA LEU A 549 27.66 9.65 16.17
C LEU A 549 28.98 10.33 15.79
N LEU A 550 28.97 11.29 14.86
CA LEU A 550 30.16 12.03 14.45
C LEU A 550 30.73 12.86 15.62
N LEU A 551 29.86 13.53 16.38
CA LEU A 551 30.27 14.24 17.60
C LEU A 551 30.88 13.28 18.63
N GLY A 552 30.28 12.12 18.83
CA GLY A 552 30.81 11.07 19.71
C GLY A 552 32.20 10.57 19.28
N CYS A 553 32.39 10.31 17.98
CA CYS A 553 33.70 9.98 17.43
C CYS A 553 34.72 11.13 17.62
N GLY A 554 34.28 12.38 17.48
CA GLY A 554 35.10 13.56 17.73
C GLY A 554 35.60 13.65 19.17
N VAL A 555 34.71 13.43 20.15
CA VAL A 555 35.08 13.39 21.58
C VAL A 555 36.03 12.25 21.89
N LEU A 556 35.84 11.08 21.27
CA LEU A 556 36.76 9.95 21.45
C LEU A 556 38.14 10.25 20.87
N LEU A 557 38.19 10.89 19.69
CA LEU A 557 39.44 11.32 19.06
C LEU A 557 40.16 12.39 19.90
N THR A 558 39.44 13.35 20.49
CA THR A 558 40.06 14.36 21.35
C THR A 558 40.61 13.76 22.64
N LEU A 559 39.92 12.79 23.26
CA LEU A 559 40.44 12.03 24.40
C LEU A 559 41.70 11.24 24.02
N LEU A 560 41.72 10.61 22.84
CA LEU A 560 42.89 9.91 22.34
C LEU A 560 44.06 10.87 22.08
N LEU A 561 43.81 12.03 21.47
CA LEU A 561 44.82 13.07 21.25
C LEU A 561 45.36 13.63 22.57
N LEU A 562 44.51 13.83 23.58
CA LEU A 562 44.93 14.23 24.93
C LEU A 562 45.83 13.16 25.57
N GLY A 563 45.47 11.88 25.40
CA GLY A 563 46.30 10.76 25.83
C GLY A 563 47.66 10.73 25.12
N LEU A 564 47.67 10.92 23.80
CA LEU A 564 48.89 11.01 23.00
C LEU A 564 49.74 12.22 23.37
N GLU A 565 49.14 13.36 23.68
CA GLU A 565 49.82 14.56 24.18
C GLU A 565 50.51 14.26 25.52
N HIS A 566 49.81 13.62 26.46
CA HIS A 566 50.41 13.20 27.72
C HIS A 566 51.56 12.20 27.52
N ILE A 567 51.41 11.21 26.64
CA ILE A 567 52.48 10.26 26.29
C ILE A 567 53.65 10.99 25.63
N TYR A 568 53.37 11.93 24.73
CA TYR A 568 54.38 12.72 24.04
C TYR A 568 55.20 13.56 25.03
N PHE A 569 54.55 14.26 25.96
CA PHE A 569 55.22 15.06 26.99
C PHE A 569 55.98 14.22 28.01
N LEU A 570 55.45 13.07 28.41
CA LEU A 570 56.04 12.23 29.47
C LEU A 570 57.21 11.37 28.96
N TYR A 571 57.09 10.79 27.77
CA TYR A 571 58.01 9.77 27.27
C TYR A 571 58.83 10.27 26.07
N ILE A 572 58.17 10.78 25.03
CA ILE A 572 58.79 11.10 23.75
C ILE A 572 59.68 12.35 23.86
N ARG A 573 59.23 13.41 24.54
CA ARG A 573 60.01 14.65 24.73
C ARG A 573 61.33 14.40 25.48
N LYS A 574 61.34 13.51 26.48
CA LYS A 574 62.54 13.15 27.24
C LYS A 574 63.56 12.39 26.37
N HIS A 575 63.07 11.59 25.41
CA HIS A 575 63.93 10.85 24.47
C HIS A 575 64.42 11.72 23.30
N LEU A 576 63.56 12.60 22.75
CA LEU A 576 63.92 13.53 21.67
C LEU A 576 64.91 14.61 22.12
N ALA A 577 64.78 15.12 23.35
CA ALA A 577 65.74 16.07 23.92
C ALA A 577 67.17 15.48 24.07
N LYS A 578 67.32 14.15 24.04
CA LYS A 578 68.62 13.47 24.04
C LYS A 578 69.19 13.20 22.64
N LYS A 579 68.42 13.37 21.57
CA LYS A 579 68.79 12.97 20.18
C LYS A 579 68.80 14.15 19.19
N ASP A 580 68.73 15.39 19.66
CA ASP A 580 68.64 16.57 18.80
C ASP A 580 70.02 16.94 18.20
N ASN A 581 70.40 16.24 17.12
CA ASN A 581 71.48 16.63 16.22
C ASN A 581 70.88 17.44 15.06
N GLY A 582 71.28 18.70 14.95
CA GLY A 582 70.63 19.75 14.15
C GLY A 582 70.54 19.50 12.65
N GLY A 583 69.48 18.84 12.21
CA GLY A 583 69.09 18.72 10.80
C GLY A 583 67.88 19.58 10.42
N CYS A 584 67.54 19.59 9.12
CA CYS A 584 66.42 20.36 8.51
C CYS A 584 65.05 20.15 9.19
N PHE A 585 64.85 19.03 9.89
CA PHE A 585 63.64 18.73 10.66
C PHE A 585 63.48 19.55 11.95
N THR A 586 64.49 20.33 12.34
CA THR A 586 64.40 21.27 13.46
C THR A 586 63.39 22.39 13.21
N LEU A 587 63.06 22.75 11.97
CA LEU A 587 62.04 23.76 11.65
C LEU A 587 60.61 23.34 12.04
N LEU A 588 60.23 22.09 11.77
CA LEU A 588 58.92 21.56 12.16
C LEU A 588 58.81 21.43 13.69
N SER A 589 59.90 21.02 14.34
CA SER A 589 59.96 20.83 15.80
C SER A 589 60.01 22.15 16.58
N LEU A 590 60.76 23.16 16.10
CA LEU A 590 60.82 24.49 16.73
C LEU A 590 59.48 25.23 16.64
N SER A 591 58.73 25.06 15.55
CA SER A 591 57.39 25.64 15.40
C SER A 591 56.40 25.10 16.43
N MET A 592 56.46 23.79 16.74
CA MET A 592 55.61 23.21 17.79
C MET A 592 56.09 23.57 19.21
N GLY A 593 57.40 23.68 19.43
CA GLY A 593 57.97 23.92 20.76
C GLY A 593 57.94 25.38 21.26
N LYS A 594 58.06 26.37 20.37
CA LYS A 594 58.14 27.80 20.78
C LYS A 594 56.79 28.42 21.13
N SER A 595 55.67 27.95 20.57
CA SER A 595 54.33 28.52 20.81
C SER A 595 53.76 28.22 22.21
N LEU A 596 54.29 27.24 22.94
CA LEU A 596 53.72 26.76 24.22
C LEU A 596 54.64 26.95 25.43
N SER A 597 55.80 27.59 25.24
CA SER A 597 56.82 27.69 26.27
C SER A 597 56.73 29.02 27.04
N PHE A 598 55.94 29.05 28.12
CA PHE A 598 56.03 30.11 29.14
C PHE A 598 57.46 30.20 29.71
N ARG A 599 58.19 29.07 29.74
CA ARG A 599 59.57 28.98 30.24
C ARG A 599 60.59 29.65 29.30
N GLY A 600 60.36 29.60 27.99
CA GLY A 600 61.23 30.24 26.98
C GLY A 600 61.15 31.77 27.05
N ALA A 601 59.94 32.31 27.21
CA ALA A 601 59.73 33.73 27.45
C ALA A 601 60.39 34.21 28.76
N VAL A 602 60.38 33.38 29.81
CA VAL A 602 61.04 33.68 31.09
C VAL A 602 62.56 33.68 30.96
N TYR A 603 63.17 32.71 30.26
CA TYR A 603 64.62 32.69 30.05
C TYR A 603 65.11 33.82 29.12
N GLU A 604 64.34 34.17 28.08
CA GLU A 604 64.67 35.29 27.19
C GLU A 604 64.53 36.64 27.93
N ALA A 605 63.52 36.79 28.80
CA ALA A 605 63.41 37.94 29.71
C ALA A 605 64.57 38.00 30.73
N GLN A 606 65.04 36.85 31.22
CA GLN A 606 66.19 36.77 32.13
C GLN A 606 67.52 37.12 31.45
N ASP A 607 67.70 36.72 30.19
CA ASP A 607 68.93 37.02 29.43
C ASP A 607 68.97 38.49 28.97
N LEU A 608 67.81 39.08 28.65
CA LEU A 608 67.64 40.53 28.43
C LEU A 608 68.02 41.36 29.67
N ILE A 609 67.69 40.89 30.88
CA ILE A 609 68.08 41.54 32.14
C ILE A 609 69.60 41.39 32.40
N LYS A 610 70.23 40.32 31.91
CA LYS A 610 71.65 40.03 32.15
C LYS A 610 72.59 40.91 31.32
N HIS A 611 72.16 41.37 30.14
CA HIS A 611 72.96 42.19 29.23
C HIS A 611 72.86 43.72 29.47
N HIS A 612 72.04 44.17 30.42
CA HIS A 612 71.95 45.59 30.82
C HIS A 612 72.60 45.90 32.19
N ARG A 613 73.68 45.19 32.55
CA ARG A 613 74.58 45.71 33.60
C ARG A 613 75.44 46.81 33.00
N CYS A 614 75.14 48.05 33.34
CA CYS A 614 75.98 49.19 33.05
C CYS A 614 77.40 48.97 33.61
N LYS A 615 78.42 49.18 32.79
CA LYS A 615 79.84 49.05 33.22
C LYS A 615 80.29 50.21 34.12
N ASP A 616 79.57 51.34 34.11
CA ASP A 616 79.91 52.52 34.90
C ASP A 616 79.09 52.61 36.21
N PRO A 617 79.72 52.91 37.36
CA PRO A 617 79.05 52.99 38.66
C PRO A 617 78.00 54.12 38.73
N VAL A 618 78.09 55.13 37.86
CA VAL A 618 77.11 56.21 37.76
C VAL A 618 75.82 55.76 37.08
N CYS A 619 75.90 54.87 36.08
CA CYS A 619 74.68 54.34 35.46
C CYS A 619 73.96 53.33 36.38
N ASP A 620 74.70 52.54 37.17
CA ASP A 620 74.09 51.58 38.10
C ASP A 620 73.31 52.29 39.24
N THR A 621 73.80 53.43 39.72
CA THR A 621 73.09 54.26 40.71
C THR A 621 71.84 54.93 40.13
N GLN A 622 71.87 55.41 38.89
CA GLN A 622 70.69 55.96 38.21
C GLN A 622 69.66 54.87 37.89
N LEU A 623 70.11 53.70 37.45
CA LEU A 623 69.23 52.55 37.19
C LEU A 623 68.56 52.07 38.49
N TRP A 624 69.31 52.03 39.59
CA TRP A 624 68.75 51.71 40.91
C TRP A 624 67.71 52.75 41.34
N LYS A 625 67.97 54.05 41.12
CA LYS A 625 67.03 55.13 41.44
C LYS A 625 65.73 55.02 40.64
N VAL A 626 65.80 54.82 39.33
CA VAL A 626 64.62 54.65 38.47
C VAL A 626 63.86 53.36 38.83
N LYS A 627 64.57 52.28 39.15
CA LYS A 627 63.95 51.03 39.61
C LYS A 627 63.22 51.21 40.93
N HIS A 628 63.81 51.96 41.87
CA HIS A 628 63.19 52.28 43.15
C HIS A 628 61.93 53.16 42.96
N GLU A 629 61.98 54.15 42.06
CA GLU A 629 60.81 54.97 41.73
C GLU A 629 59.68 54.15 41.10
N LEU A 630 60.00 53.21 40.21
CA LEU A 630 59.03 52.29 39.60
C LEU A 630 58.37 51.38 40.65
N ASP A 631 59.16 50.81 41.56
CA ASP A 631 58.64 49.93 42.61
C ASP A 631 57.76 50.70 43.60
N MET A 632 58.12 51.94 43.93
CA MET A 632 57.28 52.83 44.73
C MET A 632 55.97 53.19 44.01
N ALA A 633 56.00 53.45 42.71
CA ALA A 633 54.80 53.68 41.90
C ALA A 633 53.88 52.44 41.89
N ARG A 634 54.44 51.24 41.74
CA ARG A 634 53.68 49.98 41.79
C ARG A 634 53.03 49.73 43.15
N ILE A 635 53.73 50.05 44.25
CA ILE A 635 53.16 49.97 45.61
C ILE A 635 51.99 50.95 45.75
N ARG A 636 52.10 52.17 45.20
CA ARG A 636 51.00 53.14 45.19
C ARG A 636 49.80 52.66 44.39
N ILE A 637 50.03 52.07 43.22
CA ILE A 637 48.96 51.51 42.38
C ILE A 637 48.24 50.38 43.13
N ARG A 638 48.96 49.43 43.75
CA ARG A 638 48.31 48.38 44.56
C ARG A 638 47.55 48.93 45.78
N LYS A 639 48.06 49.99 46.41
CA LYS A 639 47.33 50.67 47.49
C LYS A 639 46.04 51.29 46.97
N LEU A 640 46.06 51.91 45.80
CA LEU A 640 44.88 52.47 45.13
C LEU A 640 43.88 51.37 44.72
N GLU A 641 44.34 50.27 44.13
CA GLU A 641 43.50 49.11 43.79
C GLU A 641 42.85 48.51 45.04
N ASN A 642 43.62 48.33 46.13
CA ASN A 642 43.06 47.87 47.41
C ASN A 642 42.03 48.88 47.96
N PHE A 643 42.27 50.19 47.81
CA PHE A 643 41.30 51.22 48.22
C PHE A 643 40.00 51.14 47.41
N ILE A 644 40.11 50.94 46.09
CA ILE A 644 38.96 50.75 45.19
C ILE A 644 38.20 49.48 45.56
N LEU A 645 38.89 48.37 45.84
CA LEU A 645 38.25 47.12 46.28
C LEU A 645 37.56 47.28 47.64
N THR A 646 38.12 48.05 48.58
CA THR A 646 37.44 48.37 49.84
C THR A 646 36.20 49.25 49.64
N LEU A 647 36.23 50.19 48.69
CA LEU A 647 35.07 51.01 48.32
C LEU A 647 33.96 50.18 47.66
N GLN A 648 34.31 49.24 46.77
CA GLN A 648 33.35 48.31 46.16
C GLN A 648 32.72 47.39 47.22
N ASN A 649 33.49 46.84 48.15
CA ASN A 649 32.95 46.01 49.23
C ASN A 649 32.07 46.81 50.22
N ALA A 650 32.40 48.07 50.51
CA ALA A 650 31.55 48.94 51.32
C ALA A 650 30.19 49.23 50.64
N SER A 651 30.18 49.41 49.32
CA SER A 651 28.94 49.59 48.55
C SER A 651 28.07 48.32 48.45
N ALA A 652 28.68 47.13 48.44
CA ALA A 652 27.97 45.86 48.45
C ALA A 652 27.36 45.51 49.81
N THR A 653 27.94 45.97 50.93
CA THR A 653 27.40 45.74 52.28
C THR A 653 26.20 46.62 52.64
N SER A 654 25.95 47.73 51.93
CA SER A 654 24.75 48.56 52.14
C SER A 654 23.49 48.03 51.42
N ALA A 655 23.64 47.14 50.44
CA ALA A 655 22.53 46.61 49.64
C ALA A 655 21.97 45.26 50.16
N VAL A 656 22.54 44.68 51.22
CA VAL A 656 22.19 43.33 51.72
C VAL A 656 21.33 43.34 53.01
N ASN A 657 21.08 44.50 53.62
CA ASN A 657 20.28 44.63 54.85
C ASN A 657 18.92 45.31 54.65
N GLN A 658 18.11 44.87 53.67
CA GLN A 658 16.66 45.11 53.70
C GLN A 658 15.91 44.15 52.79
N THR A 659 15.59 42.96 53.32
CA THR A 659 14.49 42.13 52.80
C THR A 659 13.65 41.59 53.95
N ARG A 660 12.33 41.65 53.74
CA ARG A 660 11.17 41.23 54.57
C ARG A 660 10.71 42.34 55.53
N ASP A 661 9.46 42.81 55.46
CA ASP A 661 8.24 42.01 55.55
C ASP A 661 6.99 42.73 55.01
N LEU A 662 6.04 41.94 54.54
CA LEU A 662 4.68 42.34 54.16
C LEU A 662 3.82 42.51 55.42
N THR A 663 3.22 43.68 55.66
CA THR A 663 1.86 43.83 56.20
C THR A 663 1.40 45.29 56.31
N LYS A 664 0.15 45.53 55.88
CA LYS A 664 -0.85 46.50 56.39
C LYS A 664 -0.68 48.03 56.21
N ASN A 665 -1.71 48.57 55.54
CA ASN A 665 -2.53 49.75 55.88
C ASN A 665 -2.13 51.17 55.41
N HIS A 666 -2.89 51.62 54.40
CA HIS A 666 -3.77 52.82 54.37
C HIS A 666 -3.22 54.27 54.50
N VAL A 667 -3.77 55.11 53.59
CA VAL A 667 -4.32 56.48 53.77
C VAL A 667 -3.33 57.66 53.51
N ILE A 668 -3.49 58.35 52.36
CA ILE A 668 -4.11 59.72 52.15
C ILE A 668 -3.08 60.84 52.48
N THR A 669 -2.80 61.91 51.74
CA THR A 669 -3.38 62.63 50.59
C THR A 669 -2.48 63.81 50.18
N ASN A 670 -2.72 64.35 48.97
CA ASN A 670 -2.66 65.76 48.53
C ASN A 670 -1.31 66.43 48.16
N GLU A 671 -1.05 66.51 46.83
CA GLU A 671 -1.16 67.72 45.95
C GLU A 671 -0.75 69.14 46.46
N PRO A 672 -0.57 70.19 45.59
CA PRO A 672 -0.33 70.24 44.13
C PRO A 672 0.62 71.41 43.63
N ILE A 673 0.70 71.60 42.29
CA ILE A 673 0.75 72.89 41.51
C ILE A 673 2.04 73.31 40.72
N LYS A 674 1.94 73.09 39.38
CA LYS A 674 2.14 73.94 38.16
C LYS A 674 3.50 74.58 37.76
N ASN A 675 3.96 74.13 36.56
CA ASN A 675 4.34 74.84 35.29
C ASN A 675 5.48 75.91 35.30
N PRO A 676 6.08 76.34 34.14
CA PRO A 676 5.79 76.09 32.71
C PRO A 676 7.02 75.80 31.79
N LEU A 677 6.72 75.74 30.47
CA LEU A 677 7.59 75.62 29.28
C LEU A 677 8.59 76.78 29.01
N ALA A 678 9.76 76.38 28.47
CA ALA A 678 10.53 76.88 27.31
C ALA A 678 11.15 78.31 27.27
N LEU A 679 12.49 78.41 27.12
CA LEU A 679 13.19 78.59 25.82
C LEU A 679 14.75 78.71 25.95
N MET A 680 15.44 78.07 25.00
CA MET A 680 16.74 78.41 24.33
C MET A 680 18.13 78.33 25.02
N SER A 681 18.92 77.36 24.49
CA SER A 681 20.34 77.40 24.00
C SER A 681 21.48 77.83 24.97
N ARG A 682 22.65 77.18 25.09
CA ARG A 682 23.53 76.60 24.05
C ARG A 682 24.70 75.79 24.68
N GLU A 683 25.07 74.67 24.03
CA GLU A 683 26.38 73.93 23.97
C GLU A 683 26.93 73.14 25.19
N PRO A 684 27.81 72.12 24.99
CA PRO A 684 27.94 71.14 23.89
C PRO A 684 28.01 69.66 24.36
N THR A 685 28.00 68.79 23.34
CA THR A 685 27.93 67.32 23.27
C THR A 685 29.19 66.55 23.68
N ILE A 686 29.02 65.42 24.39
CA ILE A 686 29.73 64.15 24.15
C ILE A 686 28.71 62.99 24.31
N GLN A 687 28.47 62.28 23.22
CA GLN A 687 27.59 61.10 23.12
C GLN A 687 28.37 59.82 23.44
N THR A 688 27.76 58.94 24.24
CA THR A 688 27.99 57.49 24.21
C THR A 688 26.67 56.83 23.86
N TYR A 689 26.58 56.21 22.68
CA TYR A 689 25.46 55.35 22.29
C TYR A 689 25.75 53.91 22.71
N THR A 690 24.85 53.38 23.53
CA THR A 690 24.52 51.96 23.61
C THR A 690 23.53 51.65 22.48
N GLU A 691 23.76 50.59 21.71
CA GLU A 691 22.73 50.01 20.84
C GLU A 691 22.51 48.53 21.16
N ILE A 692 21.23 48.24 21.41
CA ILE A 692 20.54 46.97 21.30
C ILE A 692 19.70 47.08 20.02
N ALA A 693 19.79 46.10 19.12
CA ALA A 693 18.73 45.59 18.24
C ALA A 693 19.34 44.43 17.42
N GLU A 694 18.83 43.21 17.40
CA GLU A 694 17.57 42.73 16.82
C GLU A 694 17.39 43.00 15.31
N ILE A 695 17.16 41.89 14.59
CA ILE A 695 16.34 41.73 13.37
C ILE A 695 17.01 42.16 12.04
N GLU A 696 17.25 41.24 11.10
CA GLU A 696 16.26 40.72 10.14
C GLU A 696 16.89 39.78 9.09
N THR A 697 16.16 38.70 8.85
CA THR A 697 16.24 37.81 7.70
C THR A 697 15.75 38.51 6.44
N VAL A 698 16.53 38.60 5.36
CA VAL A 698 16.04 38.44 3.97
C VAL A 698 17.20 37.98 3.06
N LEU A 699 16.96 36.80 2.44
CA LEU A 699 17.64 36.12 1.31
C LEU A 699 18.99 35.44 1.56
#